data_AF-A0A4P2QGZ4-F1
#
_entry.id   AF-A0A4P2QGZ4-F1
#
_cell.length_a   1.000
_cell.length_b   1.000
_cell.length_c   1.000
_cell.angle_alpha   90.00
_cell.angle_beta   90.00
_cell.angle_gamma   90.00
#
_symmetry.space_group_name_H-M   'P 1'
#
loop_
_entity.id
_entity.type
_entity.pdbx_description
1 polymer ?
#
loop_
_entity_poly.entity_id
_entity_poly.type
_entity_poly.pdbx_seq_one_letter_code
_entity_poly.pdbx_strand_id
1 'polypeptide(L)'
;MERQVSILDGGTFVVSDPRGNIEHSVNRPLGLFHLDTRFLSEWILTIDGIVPAALSTDDVQYFQAQFFLVPRPAAMYVESTLSIVRSRFAGDGFHEDLLLMNHGKDLVELEVRIQAAADFADLFEVKDMLPKKGERYHRIEDNRLVLGYRRERFVRETWISASQPAQIDPDGLTFRVSIEPHGRWSTCLDVVAAIDGLEERHTRVKYAHGERHARPNIGISLESWIDHAPRLLTSNETLARTYERSLIDLAALRFFSKLMPDAAIPAAGLPWFMAAFGRDSIITSLQALPFVPELARSTLRYLARRQGSRRDDFRDEEPGKILHEVRWGELTAFEERPHSPYFGAADSTPLFLILLDEYERWTGDAELVLSMEHSARAALRWIDQWGDRDGDGYVEYDTRNPETGLENQCWKDSWDAIVFHDGSLAPRPLACCEIQGYVYDAKVRSARLARELWRDPELAARLERDAVELKRRFNQDFWLEDRGFFALALDGRKRRVDSLASNIGHLLWSGIVEASKAERVVEHLLGPHLFSGWGVRTLADDEGGYNPIGYHVGTVWPHDNSLIALGLRRYGFSVEAGRIATGNLAAAPFFHYRLPEAFAGYPRELTKFPVEYPTACSPQAWATGAPLLFLRAVLGLEPMGNRLFVDPAVPAELGEIRLLDIPGRWGRSDAFGRARPEPGLRAA
;
A
#
# COMPACT_ATOMS: atom_id res chain seq x y z
N MET A 1 -14.36 -13.29 -11.88
CA MET A 1 -13.27 -13.88 -11.09
C MET A 1 -13.87 -14.37 -9.78
N GLU A 2 -13.52 -15.55 -9.27
CA GLU A 2 -13.93 -15.95 -7.91
C GLU A 2 -13.27 -15.02 -6.89
N ARG A 3 -14.03 -14.57 -5.89
CA ARG A 3 -13.56 -13.70 -4.80
C ARG A 3 -12.37 -14.33 -4.09
N GLN A 4 -11.33 -13.55 -3.77
CA GLN A 4 -10.23 -14.00 -2.93
C GLN A 4 -10.46 -13.58 -1.48
N VAL A 5 -9.90 -14.35 -0.55
CA VAL A 5 -9.93 -14.09 0.89
C VAL A 5 -8.49 -13.96 1.35
N SER A 6 -8.18 -12.85 2.04
CA SER A 6 -6.83 -12.55 2.50
C SER A 6 -6.83 -12.19 3.97
N ILE A 7 -5.96 -12.86 4.73
CA ILE A 7 -5.67 -12.54 6.12
C ILE A 7 -4.18 -12.27 6.28
N LEU A 8 -3.81 -11.38 7.21
CA LEU A 8 -2.41 -11.00 7.40
C LEU A 8 -2.09 -10.65 8.86
N ASP A 9 -0.82 -10.80 9.21
CA ASP A 9 -0.24 -10.40 10.47
C ASP A 9 1.23 -10.02 10.27
N GLY A 10 1.50 -8.70 10.22
CA GLY A 10 2.83 -8.18 9.94
C GLY A 10 3.35 -8.62 8.56
N GLY A 11 4.48 -9.33 8.53
CA GLY A 11 5.10 -9.81 7.30
C GLY A 11 4.56 -11.16 6.79
N THR A 12 3.59 -11.76 7.48
CA THR A 12 2.95 -13.03 7.08
C THR A 12 1.56 -12.77 6.56
N PHE A 13 1.18 -13.42 5.45
CA PHE A 13 -0.18 -13.37 4.94
C PHE A 13 -0.59 -14.65 4.22
N VAL A 14 -1.90 -14.90 4.19
CA VAL A 14 -2.50 -16.05 3.51
C VAL A 14 -3.52 -15.54 2.51
N VAL A 15 -3.42 -15.99 1.26
CA VAL A 15 -4.40 -15.74 0.20
C VAL A 15 -5.03 -17.07 -0.22
N SER A 16 -6.35 -17.18 -0.07
CA SER A 16 -7.12 -18.38 -0.42
C SER A 16 -8.39 -18.03 -1.20
N ASP A 17 -9.05 -19.05 -1.72
CA ASP A 17 -10.39 -18.92 -2.30
C ASP A 17 -11.49 -18.79 -1.20
N PRO A 18 -12.78 -18.61 -1.57
CA PRO A 18 -13.88 -18.50 -0.61
C PRO A 18 -14.19 -19.79 0.18
N ARG A 19 -13.54 -20.91 -0.14
CA ARG A 19 -13.63 -22.18 0.61
C ARG A 19 -12.50 -22.29 1.64
N GLY A 20 -11.55 -21.36 1.61
CA GLY A 20 -10.31 -21.41 2.37
C GLY A 20 -9.23 -22.28 1.72
N ASN A 21 -9.45 -22.78 0.51
CA ASN A 21 -8.46 -23.59 -0.18
C ASN A 21 -7.38 -22.72 -0.83
N ILE A 22 -6.16 -23.24 -0.81
CA ILE A 22 -5.01 -22.67 -1.51
C ILE A 22 -4.70 -23.62 -2.66
N GLU A 23 -4.76 -23.11 -3.88
CA GLU A 23 -4.32 -23.82 -5.08
C GLU A 23 -3.68 -22.78 -5.99
N HIS A 24 -2.35 -22.75 -6.01
CA HIS A 24 -1.65 -21.81 -6.85
C HIS A 24 -1.95 -22.06 -8.34
N SER A 25 -2.21 -20.98 -9.08
CA SER A 25 -2.13 -20.97 -10.54
C SER A 25 -1.38 -19.73 -11.03
N VAL A 26 -0.91 -19.75 -12.27
CA VAL A 26 -0.21 -18.60 -12.90
C VAL A 26 -1.01 -17.29 -12.74
N ASN A 27 -2.34 -17.38 -12.81
CA ASN A 27 -3.23 -16.22 -12.73
C ASN A 27 -3.75 -15.92 -11.31
N ARG A 28 -3.43 -16.76 -10.32
CA ARG A 28 -3.87 -16.59 -8.92
C ARG A 28 -2.73 -16.99 -7.98
N PRO A 29 -2.00 -16.02 -7.40
CA PRO A 29 -0.91 -16.28 -6.46
C PRO A 29 -1.48 -16.62 -5.07
N LEU A 30 -2.33 -17.63 -4.98
CA LEU A 30 -2.79 -18.16 -3.70
C LEU A 30 -1.59 -18.77 -2.95
N GLY A 31 -1.57 -18.64 -1.64
CA GLY A 31 -0.49 -19.17 -0.82
C GLY A 31 -0.43 -18.66 0.60
N LEU A 32 0.39 -19.31 1.43
CA LEU A 32 0.96 -18.73 2.63
C LEU A 32 2.28 -18.09 2.27
N PHE A 33 2.42 -16.80 2.53
CA PHE A 33 3.62 -16.02 2.25
C PHE A 33 4.20 -15.45 3.53
N HIS A 34 5.52 -15.49 3.63
CA HIS A 34 6.27 -14.87 4.72
C HIS A 34 7.64 -14.43 4.19
N LEU A 35 8.05 -13.19 4.47
CA LEU A 35 9.35 -12.63 4.06
C LEU A 35 9.66 -12.89 2.56
N ASP A 36 8.75 -12.46 1.69
CA ASP A 36 8.83 -12.58 0.22
C ASP A 36 8.93 -14.03 -0.32
N THR A 37 8.66 -15.04 0.50
CA THR A 37 8.67 -16.47 0.11
C THR A 37 7.28 -17.08 0.27
N ARG A 38 6.82 -17.87 -0.71
CA ARG A 38 5.59 -18.68 -0.60
C ARG A 38 5.87 -20.02 0.10
N PHE A 39 5.60 -20.08 1.39
CA PHE A 39 5.77 -21.27 2.22
C PHE A 39 4.74 -22.38 1.93
N LEU A 40 3.58 -22.04 1.38
CA LEU A 40 2.56 -23.03 1.04
C LEU A 40 1.92 -22.65 -0.29
N SER A 41 1.96 -23.55 -1.27
CA SER A 41 1.36 -23.38 -2.60
C SER A 41 0.06 -24.18 -2.77
N GLU A 42 -0.19 -25.14 -1.88
CA GLU A 42 -1.40 -25.96 -1.86
C GLU A 42 -1.88 -26.21 -0.42
N TRP A 43 -3.19 -26.04 -0.18
CA TRP A 43 -3.89 -26.35 1.06
C TRP A 43 -5.35 -26.67 0.74
N ILE A 44 -5.65 -27.94 0.50
CA ILE A 44 -6.97 -28.36 0.00
C ILE A 44 -7.64 -29.27 1.03
N LEU A 45 -8.81 -28.85 1.49
CA LEU A 45 -9.68 -29.69 2.30
C LEU A 45 -10.58 -30.55 1.39
N THR A 46 -10.59 -31.85 1.65
CA THR A 46 -11.54 -32.80 1.06
C THR A 46 -12.23 -33.66 2.12
N ILE A 47 -13.51 -33.96 1.90
CA ILE A 47 -14.31 -34.90 2.70
C ILE A 47 -14.71 -36.04 1.76
N ASP A 48 -14.29 -37.27 2.09
CA ASP A 48 -14.45 -38.46 1.24
C ASP A 48 -13.98 -38.23 -0.20
N GLY A 49 -12.82 -37.55 -0.34
CA GLY A 49 -12.22 -37.20 -1.64
C GLY A 49 -12.89 -36.05 -2.39
N ILE A 50 -13.86 -35.35 -1.79
CA ILE A 50 -14.61 -34.27 -2.44
C ILE A 50 -14.31 -32.92 -1.78
N VAL A 51 -14.01 -31.91 -2.59
CA VAL A 51 -13.83 -30.53 -2.13
C VAL A 51 -15.17 -29.94 -1.69
N PRO A 52 -15.30 -29.48 -0.43
CA PRO A 52 -16.54 -28.87 0.06
C PRO A 52 -16.94 -27.61 -0.72
N ALA A 53 -18.26 -27.38 -0.81
CA ALA A 53 -18.82 -26.16 -1.37
C ALA A 53 -18.99 -25.09 -0.29
N ALA A 54 -18.68 -23.82 -0.62
CA ALA A 54 -18.88 -22.69 0.27
C ALA A 54 -20.36 -22.26 0.31
N LEU A 55 -20.89 -22.08 1.53
CA LEU A 55 -22.17 -21.44 1.77
C LEU A 55 -22.00 -19.94 2.01
N SER A 56 -21.00 -19.57 2.83
CA SER A 56 -20.67 -18.20 3.15
C SER A 56 -19.21 -18.11 3.63
N THR A 57 -18.63 -16.93 3.49
CA THR A 57 -17.33 -16.56 4.05
C THR A 57 -17.53 -15.26 4.84
N ASP A 58 -17.03 -15.24 6.06
CA ASP A 58 -17.03 -14.05 6.91
C ASP A 58 -15.59 -13.57 7.16
N ASP A 59 -15.35 -12.31 6.79
CA ASP A 59 -14.08 -11.61 6.99
C ASP A 59 -14.14 -10.88 8.34
N VAL A 60 -14.13 -11.65 9.44
CA VAL A 60 -14.41 -11.16 10.80
C VAL A 60 -13.43 -10.08 11.22
N GLN A 61 -12.13 -10.26 10.97
CA GLN A 61 -11.05 -9.31 11.24
C GLN A 61 -9.92 -9.47 10.21
N TYR A 62 -9.00 -8.49 10.08
CA TYR A 62 -7.95 -8.53 9.04
C TYR A 62 -6.96 -9.72 9.17
N PHE A 63 -6.88 -10.35 10.33
CA PHE A 63 -6.04 -11.52 10.59
C PHE A 63 -6.85 -12.82 10.72
N GLN A 64 -8.18 -12.78 10.61
CA GLN A 64 -9.07 -13.93 10.82
C GLN A 64 -10.16 -14.04 9.76
N ALA A 65 -10.32 -15.24 9.20
CA ALA A 65 -11.41 -15.56 8.29
C ALA A 65 -12.18 -16.80 8.78
N GLN A 66 -13.49 -16.82 8.56
CA GLN A 66 -14.33 -17.98 8.80
C GLN A 66 -15.02 -18.45 7.52
N PHE A 67 -15.02 -19.76 7.30
CA PHE A 67 -15.57 -20.40 6.12
C PHE A 67 -16.65 -21.41 6.54
N PHE A 68 -17.87 -21.24 6.05
CA PHE A 68 -18.99 -22.14 6.30
C PHE A 68 -19.24 -22.97 5.05
N LEU A 69 -19.01 -24.28 5.15
CA LEU A 69 -19.00 -25.19 4.00
C LEU A 69 -19.93 -26.39 4.22
N VAL A 70 -20.25 -27.07 3.11
CA VAL A 70 -20.96 -28.35 3.08
C VAL A 70 -20.23 -29.31 2.14
N PRO A 71 -20.24 -30.64 2.38
CA PRO A 71 -19.52 -31.60 1.53
C PRO A 71 -19.90 -31.54 0.06
N ARG A 72 -21.19 -31.31 -0.24
CA ARG A 72 -21.72 -31.14 -1.60
C ARG A 72 -22.82 -30.09 -1.59
N PRO A 73 -22.98 -29.30 -2.67
CA PRO A 73 -24.13 -28.42 -2.82
C PRO A 73 -25.43 -29.23 -2.70
N ALA A 74 -26.43 -28.69 -2.02
CA ALA A 74 -27.76 -29.29 -1.98
C ALA A 74 -28.30 -29.43 -3.41
N ALA A 75 -28.61 -30.67 -3.82
CA ALA A 75 -29.43 -30.88 -5.01
C ALA A 75 -30.88 -30.49 -4.68
N MET A 76 -31.70 -30.12 -5.68
CA MET A 76 -33.14 -29.94 -5.44
C MET A 76 -33.67 -31.18 -4.72
N TYR A 77 -34.18 -31.00 -3.50
CA TYR A 77 -34.73 -32.02 -2.59
C TYR A 77 -33.75 -32.85 -1.74
N VAL A 78 -32.46 -32.51 -1.64
CA VAL A 78 -31.51 -33.16 -0.71
C VAL A 78 -30.81 -32.11 0.15
N GLU A 79 -31.18 -32.06 1.43
CA GLU A 79 -30.52 -31.22 2.44
C GLU A 79 -29.22 -31.89 2.89
N SER A 80 -28.13 -31.12 3.00
CA SER A 80 -26.89 -31.62 3.58
C SER A 80 -27.05 -31.73 5.10
N THR A 81 -26.87 -32.92 5.64
CA THR A 81 -26.89 -33.16 7.09
C THR A 81 -25.53 -32.94 7.74
N LEU A 82 -24.50 -32.52 7.00
CA LEU A 82 -23.17 -32.24 7.52
C LEU A 82 -22.78 -30.79 7.23
N SER A 83 -22.36 -30.07 8.26
CA SER A 83 -21.75 -28.75 8.09
C SER A 83 -20.29 -28.76 8.50
N ILE A 84 -19.49 -27.96 7.81
CA ILE A 84 -18.06 -27.82 8.02
C ILE A 84 -17.80 -26.34 8.30
N VAL A 85 -17.05 -26.05 9.36
CA VAL A 85 -16.61 -24.69 9.70
C VAL A 85 -15.10 -24.69 9.77
N ARG A 86 -14.45 -23.81 9.01
CA ARG A 86 -13.02 -23.51 9.12
C ARG A 86 -12.87 -22.13 9.75
N SER A 87 -12.08 -21.98 10.80
CA SER A 87 -11.68 -20.67 11.34
C SER A 87 -10.18 -20.54 11.23
N ARG A 88 -9.69 -19.61 10.41
CA ARG A 88 -8.26 -19.44 10.14
C ARG A 88 -7.76 -18.12 10.74
N PHE A 89 -6.58 -18.17 11.35
CA PHE A 89 -5.91 -17.05 12.01
C PHE A 89 -4.47 -16.92 11.50
N ALA A 90 -4.08 -15.74 11.03
CA ALA A 90 -2.71 -15.45 10.59
C ALA A 90 -1.75 -15.25 11.78
N GLY A 91 -0.50 -15.70 11.65
CA GLY A 91 0.55 -15.57 12.67
C GLY A 91 1.95 -15.77 12.07
N ASP A 92 2.80 -16.59 12.71
CA ASP A 92 4.09 -17.05 12.15
C ASP A 92 3.91 -18.18 11.12
N GLY A 93 2.88 -18.02 10.28
CA GLY A 93 2.22 -19.05 9.50
C GLY A 93 0.70 -18.85 9.61
N PHE A 94 -0.06 -19.92 9.85
CA PHE A 94 -1.46 -19.79 10.28
C PHE A 94 -1.91 -20.93 11.19
N HIS A 95 -2.91 -20.65 12.00
CA HIS A 95 -3.69 -21.63 12.77
C HIS A 95 -5.05 -21.81 12.11
N GLU A 96 -5.55 -23.04 12.01
CA GLU A 96 -6.89 -23.35 11.51
C GLU A 96 -7.64 -24.32 12.42
N ASP A 97 -8.76 -23.86 12.98
CA ASP A 97 -9.74 -24.73 13.61
C ASP A 97 -10.67 -25.31 12.54
N LEU A 98 -10.71 -26.64 12.43
CA LEU A 98 -11.63 -27.38 11.57
C LEU A 98 -12.69 -28.06 12.43
N LEU A 99 -13.96 -27.73 12.19
CA LEU A 99 -15.12 -28.29 12.90
C LEU A 99 -16.09 -28.93 11.92
N LEU A 100 -16.42 -30.20 12.13
CA LEU A 100 -17.46 -30.94 11.43
C LEU A 100 -18.62 -31.21 12.38
N MET A 101 -19.85 -30.96 11.94
CA MET A 101 -21.06 -31.22 12.73
C MET A 101 -22.04 -32.05 11.93
N ASN A 102 -22.49 -33.16 12.53
CA ASN A 102 -23.53 -34.03 11.98
C ASN A 102 -24.88 -33.57 12.51
N HIS A 103 -25.75 -33.04 11.65
CA HIS A 103 -27.14 -32.66 11.95
C HIS A 103 -28.13 -33.80 11.67
N GLY A 104 -27.64 -34.92 11.14
CA GLY A 104 -28.43 -36.09 10.82
C GLY A 104 -28.73 -36.98 12.03
N LYS A 105 -29.60 -37.95 11.80
CA LYS A 105 -30.06 -38.93 12.80
C LYS A 105 -29.21 -40.20 12.87
N ASP A 106 -28.30 -40.39 11.92
CA ASP A 106 -27.48 -41.59 11.75
C ASP A 106 -26.00 -41.27 11.99
N LEU A 107 -25.22 -42.25 12.46
CA LEU A 107 -23.76 -42.16 12.58
C LEU A 107 -23.15 -41.93 11.19
N VAL A 108 -22.19 -41.03 11.09
CA VAL A 108 -21.45 -40.77 9.85
C VAL A 108 -19.98 -41.11 10.05
N GLU A 109 -19.43 -41.93 9.17
CA GLU A 109 -18.00 -42.18 9.06
C GLU A 109 -17.45 -41.44 7.85
N LEU A 110 -16.37 -40.68 8.05
CA LEU A 110 -15.81 -39.76 7.07
C LEU A 110 -14.29 -39.92 7.00
N GLU A 111 -13.76 -39.81 5.79
CA GLU A 111 -12.36 -39.50 5.56
C GLU A 111 -12.20 -37.99 5.38
N VAL A 112 -11.48 -37.35 6.31
CA VAL A 112 -11.14 -35.93 6.23
C VAL A 112 -9.67 -35.84 5.81
N ARG A 113 -9.38 -35.24 4.65
CA ARG A 113 -8.01 -35.06 4.17
C ARG A 113 -7.70 -33.59 3.95
N ILE A 114 -6.52 -33.20 4.40
CA ILE A 114 -5.86 -31.93 4.07
C ILE A 114 -4.67 -32.25 3.19
N GLN A 115 -4.72 -31.83 1.93
CA GLN A 115 -3.57 -31.89 1.02
C GLN A 115 -2.72 -30.64 1.20
N ALA A 116 -1.40 -30.81 1.18
CA ALA A 116 -0.46 -29.72 1.39
C ALA A 116 0.76 -29.84 0.49
N ALA A 117 1.14 -28.75 -0.16
CA ALA A 117 2.37 -28.66 -0.95
C ALA A 117 3.00 -27.27 -0.81
N ALA A 118 4.31 -27.21 -1.06
CA ALA A 118 5.11 -25.99 -1.02
C ALA A 118 6.10 -25.95 -2.19
N ASP A 119 6.20 -24.80 -2.83
CA ASP A 119 7.20 -24.53 -3.85
C ASP A 119 8.30 -23.56 -3.39
N PHE A 120 8.09 -22.87 -2.27
CA PHE A 120 9.01 -21.88 -1.71
C PHE A 120 9.38 -20.77 -2.70
N ALA A 121 8.50 -20.49 -3.67
CA ALA A 121 8.75 -19.49 -4.70
C ALA A 121 8.99 -18.11 -4.06
N ASP A 122 10.05 -17.44 -4.48
CA ASP A 122 10.28 -16.02 -4.19
C ASP A 122 9.23 -15.20 -4.94
N LEU A 123 8.78 -14.10 -4.36
CA LEU A 123 7.77 -13.24 -4.97
C LEU A 123 8.16 -12.76 -6.38
N PHE A 124 9.45 -12.51 -6.64
CA PHE A 124 9.95 -12.19 -7.97
C PHE A 124 9.92 -13.39 -8.92
N GLU A 125 10.13 -14.62 -8.44
CA GLU A 125 9.97 -15.82 -9.27
C GLU A 125 8.51 -16.04 -9.65
N VAL A 126 7.56 -15.73 -8.75
CA VAL A 126 6.12 -15.77 -9.04
C VAL A 126 5.74 -14.71 -10.07
N LYS A 127 6.26 -13.49 -9.92
CA LYS A 127 5.96 -12.36 -10.82
C LYS A 127 6.56 -12.54 -12.22
N ASP A 128 7.82 -12.95 -12.28
CA ASP A 128 8.59 -13.00 -13.54
C ASP A 128 8.68 -14.43 -14.12
N MET A 129 7.97 -15.40 -13.53
CA MET A 129 7.94 -16.82 -13.94
C MET A 129 9.34 -17.46 -14.07
N LEU A 130 10.22 -17.19 -13.09
CA LEU A 130 11.59 -17.69 -13.09
C LEU A 130 11.67 -19.14 -12.56
N PRO A 131 12.60 -19.96 -13.08
CA PRO A 131 12.77 -21.33 -12.60
C PRO A 131 13.41 -21.36 -11.21
N LYS A 132 12.85 -22.18 -10.32
CA LYS A 132 13.35 -22.37 -8.95
C LYS A 132 14.72 -23.05 -8.97
N LYS A 133 15.70 -22.44 -8.30
CA LYS A 133 17.01 -23.05 -8.03
C LYS A 133 16.89 -23.94 -6.78
N GLY A 134 17.88 -24.77 -6.44
CA GLY A 134 17.87 -25.57 -5.21
C GLY A 134 17.00 -26.85 -5.22
N GLU A 135 16.87 -27.46 -4.04
CA GLU A 135 16.24 -28.77 -3.86
C GLU A 135 15.08 -28.70 -2.86
N ARG A 136 13.97 -29.35 -3.21
CA ARG A 136 12.80 -29.52 -2.33
C ARG A 136 12.84 -30.90 -1.68
N TYR A 137 12.40 -31.00 -0.45
CA TYR A 137 12.31 -32.25 0.30
C TYR A 137 11.06 -32.29 1.17
N HIS A 138 10.69 -33.49 1.61
CA HIS A 138 9.68 -33.73 2.63
C HIS A 138 10.25 -34.64 3.71
N ARG A 139 9.82 -34.45 4.95
CA ARG A 139 10.08 -35.39 6.05
C ARG A 139 8.89 -35.47 6.98
N ILE A 140 8.74 -36.61 7.62
CA ILE A 140 7.76 -36.83 8.68
C ILE A 140 8.57 -37.08 9.96
N GLU A 141 8.40 -36.20 10.93
CA GLU A 141 9.09 -36.27 12.22
C GLU A 141 8.13 -35.80 13.31
N ASP A 142 8.22 -36.32 14.55
CA ASP A 142 7.44 -35.84 15.70
C ASP A 142 5.94 -35.61 15.45
N ASN A 143 5.29 -36.49 14.67
CA ASN A 143 3.87 -36.37 14.27
C ASN A 143 3.52 -35.06 13.52
N ARG A 144 4.48 -34.52 12.75
CA ARG A 144 4.31 -33.39 11.83
C ARG A 144 4.78 -33.73 10.43
N LEU A 145 4.15 -33.11 9.44
CA LEU A 145 4.66 -33.05 8.07
C LEU A 145 5.57 -31.83 7.94
N VAL A 146 6.76 -32.02 7.41
CA VAL A 146 7.70 -30.95 7.08
C VAL A 146 7.91 -30.93 5.58
N LEU A 147 7.52 -29.83 4.96
CA LEU A 147 7.85 -29.49 3.58
C LEU A 147 9.08 -28.58 3.62
N GLY A 148 10.10 -28.81 2.81
CA GLY A 148 11.35 -28.07 2.90
C GLY A 148 11.96 -27.72 1.57
N TYR A 149 12.75 -26.64 1.58
CA TYR A 149 13.55 -26.16 0.46
C TYR A 149 14.93 -25.77 0.94
N ARG A 150 15.95 -26.15 0.16
CA ARG A 150 17.34 -25.79 0.42
C ARG A 150 18.05 -25.36 -0.86
N ARG A 151 18.71 -24.21 -0.78
CA ARG A 151 19.77 -23.79 -1.69
C ARG A 151 20.97 -23.36 -0.87
N GLU A 152 22.01 -24.18 -0.85
CA GLU A 152 23.19 -23.96 0.00
C GLU A 152 22.80 -23.75 1.48
N ARG A 153 23.07 -22.57 2.05
CA ARG A 153 22.70 -22.19 3.43
C ARG A 153 21.31 -21.56 3.54
N PHE A 154 20.65 -21.27 2.42
CA PHE A 154 19.29 -20.76 2.42
C PHE A 154 18.32 -21.93 2.58
N VAL A 155 17.69 -22.01 3.75
CA VAL A 155 16.72 -23.07 4.09
C VAL A 155 15.39 -22.43 4.49
N ARG A 156 14.30 -23.00 3.99
CA ARG A 156 12.92 -22.64 4.31
C ARG A 156 12.12 -23.93 4.52
N GLU A 157 11.32 -23.97 5.58
CA GLU A 157 10.48 -25.12 5.87
C GLU A 157 9.07 -24.69 6.25
N THR A 158 8.10 -25.54 5.96
CA THR A 158 6.72 -25.41 6.40
C THR A 158 6.39 -26.61 7.26
N TRP A 159 6.11 -26.37 8.54
CA TRP A 159 5.78 -27.43 9.49
C TRP A 159 4.28 -27.47 9.69
N ILE A 160 3.70 -28.66 9.55
CA ILE A 160 2.25 -28.87 9.62
C ILE A 160 1.97 -29.92 10.70
N SER A 161 1.24 -29.54 11.73
CA SER A 161 0.82 -30.45 12.81
C SER A 161 -0.68 -30.36 13.06
N ALA A 162 -1.23 -31.42 13.67
CA ALA A 162 -2.64 -31.47 14.05
C ALA A 162 -2.81 -31.82 15.53
N SER A 163 -3.88 -31.30 16.15
CA SER A 163 -4.21 -31.63 17.55
C SER A 163 -4.84 -33.01 17.72
N GLN A 164 -5.34 -33.61 16.63
CA GLN A 164 -5.86 -34.97 16.59
C GLN A 164 -4.87 -35.90 15.87
N PRO A 165 -4.81 -37.19 16.24
CA PRO A 165 -3.99 -38.16 15.51
C PRO A 165 -4.40 -38.24 14.04
N ALA A 166 -3.43 -38.12 13.14
CA ALA A 166 -3.61 -38.20 11.69
C ALA A 166 -2.67 -39.26 11.10
N GLN A 167 -3.09 -39.87 9.99
CA GLN A 167 -2.16 -40.55 9.09
C GLN A 167 -1.47 -39.48 8.25
N ILE A 168 -0.14 -39.38 8.36
CA ILE A 168 0.67 -38.38 7.67
C ILE A 168 1.42 -39.07 6.54
N ASP A 169 1.35 -38.49 5.35
CA ASP A 169 2.09 -38.87 4.15
C ASP A 169 2.77 -37.63 3.54
N PRO A 170 3.65 -37.79 2.54
CA PRO A 170 4.32 -36.64 1.90
C PRO A 170 3.40 -35.57 1.33
N ASP A 171 2.13 -35.90 1.05
CA ASP A 171 1.16 -35.04 0.39
C ASP A 171 0.11 -34.45 1.35
N GLY A 172 0.15 -34.79 2.65
CA GLY A 172 -0.75 -34.19 3.64
C GLY A 172 -1.10 -35.04 4.86
N LEU A 173 -2.26 -34.71 5.45
CA LEU A 173 -2.79 -35.32 6.68
C LEU A 173 -4.18 -35.91 6.42
N THR A 174 -4.41 -37.14 6.89
CA THR A 174 -5.69 -37.85 6.77
C THR A 174 -6.23 -38.27 8.13
N PHE A 175 -7.49 -37.93 8.40
CA PHE A 175 -8.22 -38.31 9.61
C PHE A 175 -9.38 -39.24 9.24
N ARG A 176 -9.53 -40.33 9.99
CA ARG A 176 -10.73 -41.18 9.94
C ARG A 176 -11.61 -40.83 11.12
N VAL A 177 -12.80 -40.33 10.82
CA VAL A 177 -13.66 -39.67 11.81
C VAL A 177 -15.02 -40.36 11.84
N SER A 178 -15.49 -40.72 13.02
CA SER A 178 -16.87 -41.18 13.25
C SER A 178 -17.61 -40.13 14.09
N ILE A 179 -18.70 -39.58 13.57
CA ILE A 179 -19.49 -38.53 14.23
C ILE A 179 -20.90 -39.04 14.49
N GLU A 180 -21.23 -39.20 15.78
CA GLU A 180 -22.56 -39.60 16.24
C GLU A 180 -23.67 -38.66 15.73
N PRO A 181 -24.95 -39.11 15.71
CA PRO A 181 -26.09 -38.25 15.44
C PRO A 181 -26.07 -36.98 16.31
N HIS A 182 -26.24 -35.80 15.71
CA HIS A 182 -26.14 -34.51 16.41
C HIS A 182 -24.78 -34.25 17.10
N GLY A 183 -23.76 -35.03 16.75
CA GLY A 183 -22.40 -34.93 17.27
C GLY A 183 -21.53 -33.95 16.50
N ARG A 184 -20.32 -33.74 17.02
CA ARG A 184 -19.29 -32.91 16.40
C ARG A 184 -17.91 -33.54 16.50
N TRP A 185 -17.06 -33.27 15.52
CA TRP A 185 -15.64 -33.55 15.57
C TRP A 185 -14.86 -32.29 15.23
N SER A 186 -13.71 -32.09 15.88
CA SER A 186 -12.86 -30.94 15.62
C SER A 186 -11.38 -31.26 15.75
N THR A 187 -10.56 -30.57 14.96
CA THR A 187 -9.11 -30.57 15.09
C THR A 187 -8.55 -29.16 14.86
N CYS A 188 -7.37 -28.90 15.41
CA CYS A 188 -6.55 -27.73 15.10
C CYS A 188 -5.47 -28.14 14.13
N LEU A 189 -5.22 -27.31 13.14
CA LEU A 189 -4.13 -27.44 12.18
C LEU A 189 -3.20 -26.25 12.38
N ASP A 190 -1.94 -26.53 12.69
CA ASP A 190 -0.90 -25.53 12.87
C ASP A 190 0.05 -25.60 11.70
N VAL A 191 0.15 -24.49 10.96
CA VAL A 191 1.07 -24.34 9.82
C VAL A 191 2.08 -23.27 10.18
N VAL A 192 3.36 -23.64 10.30
CA VAL A 192 4.44 -22.73 10.70
C VAL A 192 5.38 -22.48 9.53
N ALA A 193 5.64 -21.21 9.23
CA ALA A 193 6.68 -20.80 8.29
C ALA A 193 8.03 -20.72 9.01
N ALA A 194 8.84 -21.77 8.90
CA ALA A 194 10.10 -21.93 9.62
C ALA A 194 11.32 -21.51 8.77
N ILE A 195 12.25 -20.81 9.42
CA ILE A 195 13.50 -20.34 8.82
C ILE A 195 14.67 -20.83 9.68
N ASP A 196 15.67 -21.43 9.04
CA ASP A 196 16.83 -22.01 9.72
C ASP A 196 17.67 -20.92 10.43
N GLY A 197 18.11 -21.20 11.67
CA GLY A 197 18.82 -20.26 12.55
C GLY A 197 17.97 -19.46 13.55
N LEU A 198 16.66 -19.69 13.66
CA LEU A 198 15.73 -19.05 14.61
C LEU A 198 14.90 -20.07 15.42
N GLU A 199 15.51 -21.19 15.82
CA GLU A 199 14.84 -22.32 16.52
C GLU A 199 14.02 -21.89 17.76
N GLU A 200 14.42 -20.82 18.46
CA GLU A 200 13.76 -20.41 19.72
C GLU A 200 12.48 -19.58 19.55
N ARG A 201 12.17 -19.02 18.36
CA ARG A 201 10.96 -18.17 18.17
C ARG A 201 9.79 -18.88 17.48
N HIS A 202 10.03 -19.88 16.64
CA HIS A 202 9.01 -20.53 15.82
C HIS A 202 8.40 -21.80 16.45
N THR A 203 8.78 -22.14 17.68
CA THR A 203 8.34 -23.37 18.39
C THR A 203 7.05 -23.22 19.19
N ARG A 204 6.47 -22.02 19.27
CA ARG A 204 5.18 -21.80 19.94
C ARG A 204 4.14 -21.32 18.95
N VAL A 205 3.09 -22.13 18.78
CA VAL A 205 1.88 -21.71 18.08
C VAL A 205 1.30 -20.49 18.79
N LYS A 206 1.02 -19.45 18.02
CA LYS A 206 0.54 -18.17 18.50
C LYS A 206 -0.88 -18.21 19.08
N TYR A 207 -1.69 -19.12 18.55
CA TYR A 207 -3.08 -19.38 18.93
C TYR A 207 -3.22 -20.83 19.42
N ALA A 208 -3.96 -21.07 20.49
CA ALA A 208 -4.30 -22.41 20.95
C ALA A 208 -5.76 -22.79 20.60
N HIS A 209 -6.11 -24.07 20.70
CA HIS A 209 -7.45 -24.57 20.38
C HIS A 209 -8.56 -23.77 21.08
N GLY A 210 -9.48 -23.21 20.28
CA GLY A 210 -10.62 -22.45 20.79
C GLY A 210 -10.26 -21.06 21.35
N GLU A 211 -9.01 -20.60 21.21
CA GLU A 211 -8.66 -19.21 21.47
C GLU A 211 -9.31 -18.29 20.44
N ARG A 212 -10.36 -17.58 20.85
CA ARG A 212 -11.07 -16.60 20.03
C ARG A 212 -10.54 -15.18 20.15
N HIS A 213 -9.58 -14.96 21.06
CA HIS A 213 -9.04 -13.63 21.32
C HIS A 213 -7.82 -13.38 20.44
N ALA A 214 -7.87 -12.25 19.73
CA ALA A 214 -6.76 -11.71 18.98
C ALA A 214 -5.49 -11.67 19.85
N ARG A 215 -4.41 -12.32 19.41
CA ARG A 215 -3.06 -12.10 19.94
C ARG A 215 -2.16 -11.49 18.85
N PRO A 216 -2.54 -10.41 18.15
CA PRO A 216 -1.71 -9.87 17.06
C PRO A 216 -0.29 -9.59 17.57
N ASN A 217 0.71 -9.54 16.69
CA ASN A 217 2.10 -9.23 17.07
C ASN A 217 2.28 -7.78 17.59
N ILE A 218 1.17 -7.11 17.91
CA ILE A 218 1.03 -5.69 18.17
C ILE A 218 0.64 -5.49 19.64
N GLY A 219 1.32 -4.58 20.34
CA GLY A 219 1.02 -4.21 21.73
C GLY A 219 -0.23 -3.32 21.91
N ILE A 220 -1.02 -3.09 20.86
CA ILE A 220 -2.23 -2.25 20.84
C ILE A 220 -3.29 -3.03 20.06
N SER A 221 -4.50 -3.17 20.63
CA SER A 221 -5.61 -3.85 19.95
C SER A 221 -6.16 -3.01 18.80
N LEU A 222 -6.87 -3.63 17.86
CA LEU A 222 -7.53 -2.92 16.75
C LEU A 222 -8.53 -1.88 17.29
N GLU A 223 -9.25 -2.20 18.36
CA GLU A 223 -10.19 -1.30 19.02
C GLU A 223 -9.47 -0.07 19.53
N SER A 224 -8.34 -0.26 20.22
CA SER A 224 -7.55 0.86 20.72
C SER A 224 -6.99 1.71 19.58
N TRP A 225 -6.56 1.12 18.45
CA TRP A 225 -6.14 1.88 17.27
C TRP A 225 -7.26 2.79 16.73
N ILE A 226 -8.46 2.23 16.58
CA ILE A 226 -9.63 2.98 16.09
C ILE A 226 -10.03 4.08 17.08
N ASP A 227 -10.00 3.80 18.39
CA ASP A 227 -10.36 4.76 19.44
C ASP A 227 -9.39 5.94 19.55
N HIS A 228 -8.13 5.79 19.12
CA HIS A 228 -7.15 6.88 19.11
C HIS A 228 -7.27 7.77 17.87
N ALA A 229 -7.87 7.28 16.78
CA ALA A 229 -8.09 8.06 15.57
C ALA A 229 -9.25 9.06 15.75
N PRO A 230 -9.29 10.15 14.97
CA PRO A 230 -10.40 11.10 14.99
C PRO A 230 -11.75 10.43 14.74
N ARG A 231 -12.81 10.87 15.43
CA ARG A 231 -14.14 10.29 15.23
C ARG A 231 -14.88 11.03 14.12
N LEU A 232 -15.19 10.31 13.05
CA LEU A 232 -15.98 10.83 11.93
C LEU A 232 -17.48 10.66 12.20
N LEU A 233 -18.23 11.75 12.21
CA LEU A 233 -19.70 11.77 12.22
C LEU A 233 -20.20 12.34 10.89
N THR A 234 -20.95 11.54 10.14
CA THR A 234 -21.55 11.94 8.86
C THR A 234 -22.80 11.12 8.58
N SER A 235 -23.73 11.67 7.80
CA SER A 235 -24.88 10.94 7.25
C SER A 235 -24.55 10.21 5.94
N ASN A 236 -23.37 10.43 5.35
CA ASN A 236 -22.94 9.73 4.15
C ASN A 236 -22.35 8.36 4.51
N GLU A 237 -23.12 7.29 4.28
CA GLU A 237 -22.71 5.91 4.60
C GLU A 237 -21.46 5.47 3.85
N THR A 238 -21.26 5.92 2.61
CA THR A 238 -20.07 5.56 1.82
C THR A 238 -18.81 6.14 2.46
N LEU A 239 -18.86 7.42 2.84
CA LEU A 239 -17.75 8.08 3.52
C LEU A 239 -17.47 7.45 4.90
N ALA A 240 -18.51 7.17 5.68
CA ALA A 240 -18.37 6.53 6.99
C ALA A 240 -17.68 5.15 6.89
N ARG A 241 -18.18 4.26 6.01
CA ARG A 241 -17.62 2.92 5.82
C ARG A 241 -16.21 2.95 5.25
N THR A 242 -15.94 3.85 4.29
CA THR A 242 -14.61 4.00 3.69
C THR A 242 -13.59 4.50 4.71
N TYR A 243 -13.98 5.44 5.58
CA TYR A 243 -13.13 5.94 6.67
C TYR A 243 -12.75 4.84 7.65
N GLU A 244 -13.74 4.09 8.15
CA GLU A 244 -13.51 2.98 9.07
C GLU A 244 -12.64 1.88 8.43
N ARG A 245 -12.95 1.49 7.18
CA ARG A 245 -12.14 0.54 6.41
C ARG A 245 -10.70 1.01 6.25
N SER A 246 -10.49 2.31 6.01
CA SER A 246 -9.16 2.89 5.85
C SER A 246 -8.33 2.75 7.13
N LEU A 247 -8.92 3.03 8.30
CA LEU A 247 -8.23 2.86 9.58
C LEU A 247 -7.89 1.38 9.86
N ILE A 248 -8.80 0.46 9.56
CA ILE A 248 -8.58 -0.98 9.72
C ILE A 248 -7.45 -1.47 8.80
N ASP A 249 -7.44 -1.03 7.54
CA ASP A 249 -6.41 -1.43 6.58
C ASP A 249 -5.04 -0.84 6.93
N LEU A 250 -4.96 0.40 7.45
CA LEU A 250 -3.70 0.95 7.98
C LEU A 250 -3.21 0.17 9.21
N ALA A 251 -4.10 -0.27 10.09
CA ALA A 251 -3.73 -1.11 11.24
C ALA A 251 -3.18 -2.47 10.77
N ALA A 252 -3.81 -3.05 9.76
CA ALA A 252 -3.40 -4.33 9.19
C ALA A 252 -2.02 -4.22 8.51
N LEU A 253 -1.79 -3.19 7.69
CA LEU A 253 -0.56 -2.98 6.93
C LEU A 253 0.67 -2.58 7.78
N ARG A 254 0.62 -2.74 9.11
CA ARG A 254 1.74 -2.44 10.00
C ARG A 254 2.86 -3.48 9.87
N PHE A 255 3.96 -3.07 9.26
CA PHE A 255 5.17 -3.86 9.11
C PHE A 255 6.18 -3.56 10.22
N PHE A 256 6.65 -4.60 10.91
CA PHE A 256 7.65 -4.49 11.98
C PHE A 256 9.01 -4.98 11.48
N SER A 257 9.98 -4.09 11.48
CA SER A 257 11.36 -4.43 11.10
C SER A 257 12.17 -4.87 12.31
N LYS A 258 13.11 -5.80 12.12
CA LYS A 258 14.13 -6.13 13.13
C LYS A 258 14.94 -4.91 13.57
N LEU A 259 15.06 -3.87 12.73
CA LEU A 259 15.74 -2.63 13.09
C LEU A 259 14.96 -1.74 14.05
N MET A 260 13.64 -1.90 14.10
CA MET A 260 12.74 -1.14 14.96
C MET A 260 11.62 -2.06 15.44
N PRO A 261 11.90 -2.98 16.38
CA PRO A 261 10.92 -3.94 16.85
C PRO A 261 9.71 -3.26 17.53
N ASP A 262 9.90 -2.06 18.09
CA ASP A 262 8.87 -1.34 18.85
C ASP A 262 8.04 -0.37 17.99
N ALA A 263 8.32 -0.25 16.69
CA ALA A 263 7.66 0.73 15.82
C ALA A 263 7.35 0.14 14.44
N ALA A 264 6.09 0.27 14.03
CA ALA A 264 5.64 -0.25 12.74
C ALA A 264 5.67 0.85 11.67
N ILE A 265 6.05 0.48 10.47
CA ILE A 265 5.91 1.31 9.27
C ILE A 265 4.79 0.74 8.39
N PRO A 266 4.11 1.55 7.57
CA PRO A 266 3.17 1.03 6.60
C PRO A 266 3.90 0.18 5.55
N ALA A 267 3.56 -1.11 5.44
CA ALA A 267 3.89 -1.93 4.28
C ALA A 267 3.11 -1.43 3.05
N ALA A 268 3.68 -1.53 1.86
CA ALA A 268 3.06 -0.97 0.66
C ALA A 268 1.73 -1.64 0.28
N GLY A 269 1.62 -2.97 0.28
CA GLY A 269 0.32 -3.61 -0.01
C GLY A 269 0.34 -5.10 -0.31
N LEU A 270 -0.81 -5.74 -0.19
CA LEU A 270 -1.00 -7.16 -0.48
C LEU A 270 -1.38 -7.43 -1.94
N PRO A 271 -0.89 -8.53 -2.57
CA PRO A 271 0.08 -9.50 -2.05
C PRO A 271 1.54 -9.15 -2.39
N TRP A 272 1.78 -8.26 -3.34
CA TRP A 272 3.09 -8.10 -4.00
C TRP A 272 4.07 -7.20 -3.24
N PHE A 273 3.58 -6.34 -2.36
CA PHE A 273 4.35 -5.25 -1.76
C PHE A 273 4.28 -5.25 -0.23
N MET A 274 4.17 -6.43 0.40
CA MET A 274 4.22 -6.61 1.86
C MET A 274 5.64 -6.44 2.43
N ALA A 275 6.22 -5.29 2.15
CA ALA A 275 7.57 -4.92 2.50
C ALA A 275 7.65 -3.42 2.80
N ALA A 276 8.82 -2.98 3.29
CA ALA A 276 9.07 -1.57 3.55
C ALA A 276 9.39 -0.85 2.24
N PHE A 277 8.54 0.10 1.84
CA PHE A 277 8.73 0.96 0.66
C PHE A 277 8.84 2.41 1.11
N GLY A 278 9.95 3.08 0.78
CA GLY A 278 10.24 4.43 1.25
C GLY A 278 9.16 5.42 0.83
N ARG A 279 8.89 5.50 -0.47
CA ARG A 279 7.88 6.39 -1.04
C ARG A 279 6.48 6.11 -0.51
N ASP A 280 6.01 4.87 -0.57
CA ASP A 280 4.68 4.47 -0.14
C ASP A 280 4.47 4.78 1.34
N SER A 281 5.44 4.43 2.20
CA SER A 281 5.38 4.76 3.62
C SER A 281 5.35 6.28 3.84
N ILE A 282 6.10 7.08 3.08
CA ILE A 282 6.09 8.55 3.20
C ILE A 282 4.74 9.13 2.79
N ILE A 283 4.23 8.78 1.61
CA ILE A 283 2.95 9.31 1.09
C ILE A 283 1.79 8.90 2.01
N THR A 284 1.75 7.63 2.41
CA THR A 284 0.75 7.14 3.38
C THR A 284 0.83 7.92 4.69
N SER A 285 2.05 8.18 5.19
CA SER A 285 2.25 8.95 6.41
C SER A 285 1.79 10.40 6.27
N LEU A 286 1.99 11.03 5.12
CA LEU A 286 1.47 12.38 4.82
C LEU A 286 -0.06 12.41 4.78
N GLN A 287 -0.66 11.43 4.11
CA GLN A 287 -2.11 11.29 3.98
C GLN A 287 -2.79 11.07 5.33
N ALA A 288 -2.20 10.23 6.17
CA ALA A 288 -2.76 9.82 7.45
C ALA A 288 -2.33 10.71 8.63
N LEU A 289 -1.47 11.70 8.41
CA LEU A 289 -0.87 12.53 9.47
C LEU A 289 -1.88 13.19 10.43
N PRO A 290 -3.04 13.73 9.97
CA PRO A 290 -4.06 14.27 10.87
C PRO A 290 -4.78 13.23 11.72
N PHE A 291 -4.57 11.93 11.47
CA PHE A 291 -5.36 10.84 12.03
C PHE A 291 -4.50 9.90 12.88
N VAL A 292 -3.35 9.48 12.35
CA VAL A 292 -2.42 8.51 12.96
C VAL A 292 -0.96 8.97 12.79
N PRO A 293 -0.55 10.09 13.45
CA PRO A 293 0.75 10.72 13.26
C PRO A 293 1.95 9.84 13.67
N GLU A 294 1.74 8.78 14.44
CA GLU A 294 2.75 7.79 14.82
C GLU A 294 3.31 7.00 13.62
N LEU A 295 2.55 6.88 12.52
CA LEU A 295 3.05 6.28 11.28
C LEU A 295 4.17 7.14 10.68
N ALA A 296 3.99 8.45 10.63
CA ALA A 296 5.02 9.39 10.17
C ALA A 296 6.28 9.33 11.02
N ARG A 297 6.12 9.31 12.36
CA ARG A 297 7.23 9.16 13.30
C ARG A 297 8.05 7.90 13.02
N SER A 298 7.37 6.77 12.82
CA SER A 298 8.01 5.49 12.57
C SER A 298 8.69 5.46 11.21
N THR A 299 8.01 5.96 10.16
CA THR A 299 8.55 6.08 8.80
C THR A 299 9.85 6.89 8.77
N LEU A 300 9.85 8.09 9.36
CA LEU A 300 11.03 8.96 9.42
C LEU A 300 12.22 8.25 10.10
N ARG A 301 11.96 7.62 11.26
CA ARG A 301 12.99 6.90 12.02
C ARG A 301 13.52 5.67 11.31
N TYR A 302 12.69 4.97 10.53
CA TYR A 302 13.12 3.82 9.74
C TYR A 302 14.02 4.25 8.59
N LEU A 303 13.56 5.21 7.80
CA LEU A 303 14.22 5.65 6.59
C LEU A 303 15.54 6.36 6.90
N ALA A 304 15.60 7.16 7.97
CA ALA A 304 16.84 7.77 8.44
C ALA A 304 17.91 6.72 8.80
N ARG A 305 17.52 5.59 9.42
CA ARG A 305 18.45 4.50 9.78
C ARG A 305 18.93 3.68 8.59
N ARG A 306 18.21 3.74 7.47
CA ARG A 306 18.51 3.01 6.23
C ARG A 306 18.92 3.94 5.09
N GLN A 307 19.16 5.21 5.37
CA GLN A 307 19.61 6.19 4.39
C GLN A 307 20.94 5.74 3.80
N GLY A 308 21.09 5.93 2.49
CA GLY A 308 22.30 5.59 1.75
C GLY A 308 23.51 6.30 2.35
N SER A 309 24.61 5.57 2.50
CA SER A 309 25.83 6.05 3.15
C SER A 309 27.08 5.87 2.30
N ARG A 310 26.96 5.12 1.20
CA ARG A 310 28.04 4.81 0.25
C ARG A 310 27.52 4.85 -1.17
N ARG A 311 28.42 4.62 -2.13
CA ARG A 311 28.05 4.33 -3.52
C ARG A 311 28.01 2.81 -3.71
N ASP A 312 26.92 2.32 -4.27
CA ASP A 312 26.72 0.92 -4.62
C ASP A 312 25.85 0.86 -5.88
N ASP A 313 26.48 0.65 -7.04
CA ASP A 313 25.80 0.72 -8.34
C ASP A 313 24.74 -0.38 -8.49
N PHE A 314 24.99 -1.57 -7.94
CA PHE A 314 24.03 -2.68 -7.96
C PHE A 314 22.73 -2.28 -7.24
N ARG A 315 22.84 -1.57 -6.12
CA ARG A 315 21.69 -1.17 -5.29
C ARG A 315 21.15 0.23 -5.61
N ASP A 316 21.70 0.91 -6.63
CA ASP A 316 21.44 2.33 -6.92
C ASP A 316 21.70 3.25 -5.69
N GLU A 317 22.58 2.83 -4.76
CA GLU A 317 22.85 3.54 -3.50
C GLU A 317 23.75 4.75 -3.73
N GLU A 318 23.37 5.87 -3.12
CA GLU A 318 24.17 7.08 -3.06
C GLU A 318 24.13 7.69 -1.65
N PRO A 319 25.21 8.36 -1.21
CA PRO A 319 25.22 9.02 0.09
C PRO A 319 24.08 10.05 0.21
N GLY A 320 23.22 9.87 1.22
CA GLY A 320 22.07 10.73 1.50
C GLY A 320 20.75 10.30 0.83
N LYS A 321 20.77 9.36 -0.11
CA LYS A 321 19.57 8.88 -0.81
C LYS A 321 18.67 8.08 0.14
N ILE A 322 17.36 8.25 0.03
CA ILE A 322 16.36 7.45 0.76
C ILE A 322 15.97 6.25 -0.10
N LEU A 323 15.84 5.07 0.52
CA LEU A 323 15.58 3.80 -0.18
C LEU A 323 14.25 3.78 -0.94
N HIS A 324 14.22 2.97 -1.99
CA HIS A 324 13.00 2.54 -2.67
C HIS A 324 12.30 1.46 -1.84
N GLU A 325 12.94 0.31 -1.62
CA GLU A 325 12.34 -0.81 -0.88
C GLU A 325 13.37 -1.75 -0.22
N VAL A 326 12.87 -2.61 0.69
CA VAL A 326 13.65 -3.65 1.36
C VAL A 326 12.91 -4.98 1.36
N ARG A 327 13.54 -6.01 0.79
CA ARG A 327 13.07 -7.38 0.61
C ARG A 327 13.99 -8.39 1.30
N TRP A 328 13.45 -9.57 1.58
CA TRP A 328 14.11 -10.64 2.34
C TRP A 328 14.02 -12.02 1.65
N GLY A 329 13.60 -12.03 0.39
CA GLY A 329 13.47 -13.22 -0.43
C GLY A 329 14.82 -13.85 -0.81
N GLU A 330 14.73 -15.05 -1.38
CA GLU A 330 15.89 -15.82 -1.85
C GLU A 330 16.72 -15.03 -2.86
N LEU A 331 16.10 -14.40 -3.86
CA LEU A 331 16.85 -13.74 -4.94
C LEU A 331 17.69 -12.58 -4.39
N THR A 332 17.20 -11.89 -3.37
CA THR A 332 17.97 -10.85 -2.69
C THR A 332 19.06 -11.39 -1.78
N ALA A 333 18.86 -12.57 -1.17
CA ALA A 333 19.86 -13.20 -0.31
C ALA A 333 21.11 -13.66 -1.09
N PHE A 334 20.94 -13.99 -2.37
CA PHE A 334 22.03 -14.36 -3.29
C PHE A 334 22.50 -13.19 -4.19
N GLU A 335 22.05 -11.96 -3.92
CA GLU A 335 22.38 -10.76 -4.71
C GLU A 335 22.08 -10.92 -6.22
N GLU A 336 21.04 -11.69 -6.56
CA GLU A 336 20.49 -11.76 -7.92
C GLU A 336 19.49 -10.64 -8.19
N ARG A 337 18.98 -10.01 -7.12
CA ARG A 337 18.15 -8.81 -7.15
C ARG A 337 18.65 -7.78 -6.13
N PRO A 338 18.52 -6.47 -6.41
CA PRO A 338 19.16 -5.44 -5.60
C PRO A 338 18.38 -5.03 -4.34
N HIS A 339 17.18 -5.56 -4.12
CA HIS A 339 16.17 -5.12 -3.15
C HIS A 339 16.50 -5.31 -1.66
N SER A 340 17.77 -5.36 -1.22
CA SER A 340 18.13 -5.55 0.19
C SER A 340 19.29 -4.67 0.71
N PRO A 341 19.06 -3.36 0.98
CA PRO A 341 17.98 -2.50 0.47
C PRO A 341 18.28 -1.99 -0.96
N TYR A 342 17.24 -1.60 -1.70
CA TYR A 342 17.38 -0.94 -3.01
C TYR A 342 17.03 0.54 -2.94
N PHE A 343 17.75 1.37 -3.70
CA PHE A 343 17.65 2.83 -3.70
C PHE A 343 17.25 3.42 -5.06
N GLY A 344 16.61 2.64 -5.94
CA GLY A 344 16.08 3.12 -7.22
C GLY A 344 14.86 4.04 -7.11
N ALA A 345 14.94 5.09 -6.29
CA ALA A 345 13.91 6.11 -6.09
C ALA A 345 14.55 7.50 -6.00
N ALA A 346 14.22 8.39 -6.93
CA ALA A 346 14.70 9.77 -6.92
C ALA A 346 13.72 10.73 -6.19
N ASP A 347 12.46 10.35 -6.07
CA ASP A 347 11.40 11.10 -5.38
C ASP A 347 11.42 10.95 -3.85
N SER A 348 11.85 9.79 -3.34
CA SER A 348 11.79 9.46 -1.91
C SER A 348 12.65 10.38 -1.04
N THR A 349 13.78 10.85 -1.56
CA THR A 349 14.71 11.74 -0.84
C THR A 349 14.11 13.13 -0.58
N PRO A 350 13.58 13.87 -1.57
CA PRO A 350 12.88 15.12 -1.29
C PRO A 350 11.57 14.89 -0.49
N LEU A 351 10.83 13.80 -0.75
CA LEU A 351 9.62 13.46 0.02
C LEU A 351 9.91 13.24 1.52
N PHE A 352 11.05 12.67 1.87
CA PHE A 352 11.48 12.51 3.27
C PHE A 352 11.59 13.85 4.00
N LEU A 353 12.15 14.88 3.33
CA LEU A 353 12.26 16.23 3.87
C LEU A 353 10.89 16.90 4.03
N ILE A 354 10.00 16.69 3.05
CA ILE A 354 8.61 17.19 3.11
C ILE A 354 7.87 16.59 4.31
N LEU A 355 7.96 15.27 4.50
CA LEU A 355 7.34 14.59 5.64
C LEU A 355 7.93 15.05 6.98
N LEU A 356 9.25 15.25 7.07
CA LEU A 356 9.91 15.70 8.29
C LEU A 356 9.36 17.05 8.76
N ASP A 357 9.21 18.00 7.83
CA ASP A 357 8.64 19.32 8.12
C ASP A 357 7.15 19.26 8.44
N GLU A 358 6.36 18.55 7.63
CA GLU A 358 4.92 18.43 7.85
C GLU A 358 4.63 17.75 9.19
N TYR A 359 5.38 16.71 9.55
CA TYR A 359 5.31 16.04 10.85
C TYR A 359 5.55 17.02 12.01
N GLU A 360 6.56 17.89 11.90
CA GLU A 360 6.84 18.89 12.93
C GLU A 360 5.68 19.90 13.05
N ARG A 361 5.17 20.40 11.93
CA ARG A 361 4.05 21.37 11.91
C ARG A 361 2.82 20.81 12.62
N TRP A 362 2.51 19.54 12.38
CA TRP A 362 1.35 18.88 12.98
C TRP A 362 1.57 18.50 14.44
N THR A 363 2.68 17.87 14.78
CA THR A 363 2.87 17.23 16.10
C THR A 363 3.58 18.11 17.12
N GLY A 364 4.45 19.00 16.69
CA GLY A 364 5.34 19.73 17.59
C GLY A 364 6.48 18.91 18.19
N ASP A 365 6.74 17.69 17.70
CA ASP A 365 7.87 16.86 18.15
C ASP A 365 9.20 17.39 17.58
N ALA A 366 9.66 18.51 18.15
CA ALA A 366 10.93 19.14 17.83
C ALA A 366 12.13 18.25 18.21
N GLU A 367 12.00 17.40 19.23
CA GLU A 367 13.05 16.48 19.67
C GLU A 367 13.40 15.50 18.56
N LEU A 368 12.39 14.85 17.96
CA LEU A 368 12.61 13.96 16.84
C LEU A 368 13.25 14.71 15.67
N VAL A 369 12.73 15.88 15.32
CA VAL A 369 13.20 16.63 14.15
C VAL A 369 14.66 17.07 14.30
N LEU A 370 15.06 17.48 15.50
CA LEU A 370 16.46 17.77 15.83
C LEU A 370 17.33 16.51 15.71
N SER A 371 16.84 15.35 16.19
CA SER A 371 17.59 14.09 16.05
C SER A 371 17.78 13.64 14.59
N MET A 372 16.95 14.12 13.67
CA MET A 372 17.00 13.80 12.23
C MET A 372 17.84 14.80 11.42
N GLU A 373 18.41 15.84 12.03
CA GLU A 373 19.15 16.89 11.33
C GLU A 373 20.26 16.34 10.43
N HIS A 374 21.03 15.37 10.90
CA HIS A 374 22.10 14.75 10.11
C HIS A 374 21.56 14.12 8.83
N SER A 375 20.49 13.33 8.94
CA SER A 375 19.85 12.67 7.79
C SER A 375 19.20 13.67 6.85
N ALA A 376 18.57 14.72 7.36
CA ALA A 376 17.99 15.79 6.55
C ALA A 376 19.07 16.53 5.75
N ARG A 377 20.19 16.89 6.37
CA ARG A 377 21.32 17.51 5.68
C ARG A 377 21.96 16.58 4.66
N ALA A 378 22.00 15.27 4.91
CA ALA A 378 22.46 14.29 3.93
C ALA A 378 21.53 14.21 2.72
N ALA A 379 20.21 14.22 2.92
CA ALA A 379 19.22 14.27 1.85
C ALA A 379 19.34 15.55 1.01
N LEU A 380 19.52 16.71 1.64
CA LEU A 380 19.78 17.98 0.93
C LEU A 380 21.07 17.92 0.10
N ARG A 381 22.16 17.38 0.66
CA ARG A 381 23.40 17.17 -0.09
C ARG A 381 23.21 16.21 -1.26
N TRP A 382 22.37 15.19 -1.11
CA TRP A 382 22.06 14.28 -2.21
C TRP A 382 21.36 14.99 -3.35
N ILE A 383 20.35 15.82 -3.05
CA ILE A 383 19.67 16.65 -4.06
C ILE A 383 20.68 17.48 -4.85
N ASP A 384 21.58 18.18 -4.15
CA ASP A 384 22.52 19.13 -4.77
C ASP A 384 23.72 18.46 -5.48
N GLN A 385 24.12 17.23 -5.12
CA GLN A 385 25.36 16.60 -5.63
C GLN A 385 25.14 15.35 -6.49
N TRP A 386 24.13 14.55 -6.14
CA TRP A 386 23.88 13.24 -6.75
C TRP A 386 22.64 13.27 -7.64
N GLY A 387 21.61 13.99 -7.20
CA GLY A 387 20.38 14.19 -7.96
C GLY A 387 20.58 15.10 -9.17
N ASP A 388 21.28 16.21 -9.00
CA ASP A 388 21.65 17.14 -10.09
C ASP A 388 22.96 16.70 -10.77
N ARG A 389 22.85 15.72 -11.68
CA ARG A 389 24.00 14.99 -12.25
C ARG A 389 24.82 15.83 -13.22
N ASP A 390 24.19 16.78 -13.91
CA ASP A 390 24.83 17.63 -14.90
C ASP A 390 24.95 19.10 -14.47
N GLY A 391 24.45 19.44 -13.28
CA GLY A 391 24.59 20.77 -12.68
C GLY A 391 23.64 21.81 -13.26
N ASP A 392 22.61 21.39 -14.00
CA ASP A 392 21.60 22.30 -14.55
C ASP A 392 20.54 22.70 -13.50
N GLY A 393 20.55 22.07 -12.33
CA GLY A 393 19.67 22.36 -11.21
C GLY A 393 18.40 21.54 -11.15
N TYR A 394 18.23 20.53 -12.02
CA TYR A 394 17.15 19.56 -11.94
C TYR A 394 17.64 18.23 -11.39
N VAL A 395 16.80 17.58 -10.59
CA VAL A 395 17.08 16.22 -10.12
C VAL A 395 16.71 15.24 -11.22
N GLU A 396 17.69 14.43 -11.63
CA GLU A 396 17.57 13.45 -12.69
C GLU A 396 17.78 12.03 -12.14
N TYR A 397 17.19 11.05 -12.82
CA TYR A 397 17.49 9.65 -12.56
C TYR A 397 17.91 8.91 -13.83
N ASP A 398 18.83 7.98 -13.63
CA ASP A 398 19.19 6.93 -14.55
C ASP A 398 19.75 5.78 -13.71
N THR A 399 19.23 4.56 -13.94
CA THR A 399 19.61 3.41 -13.13
C THR A 399 21.07 3.06 -13.35
N ARG A 400 21.77 2.76 -12.27
CA ARG A 400 23.14 2.22 -12.30
C ARG A 400 23.18 0.71 -12.45
N ASN A 401 22.01 0.06 -12.35
CA ASN A 401 21.83 -1.38 -12.53
C ASN A 401 20.79 -1.64 -13.64
N PRO A 402 21.16 -1.46 -14.92
CA PRO A 402 20.23 -1.61 -16.03
C PRO A 402 19.73 -3.05 -16.24
N GLU A 403 20.39 -4.05 -15.65
CA GLU A 403 20.01 -5.46 -15.80
C GLU A 403 18.86 -5.86 -14.87
N THR A 404 18.86 -5.37 -13.63
CA THR A 404 17.91 -5.85 -12.59
C THR A 404 17.30 -4.74 -11.74
N GLY A 405 17.72 -3.49 -11.93
CA GLY A 405 17.15 -2.30 -11.29
C GLY A 405 15.94 -1.73 -12.04
N LEU A 406 15.24 -0.80 -11.40
CA LEU A 406 14.10 -0.10 -11.98
C LEU A 406 14.54 0.89 -13.04
N GLU A 407 13.86 0.87 -14.18
CA GLU A 407 14.11 1.82 -15.26
C GLU A 407 13.70 3.24 -14.89
N ASN A 408 12.48 3.38 -14.36
CA ASN A 408 11.93 4.64 -13.87
C ASN A 408 12.04 4.69 -12.35
N GLN A 409 12.66 5.74 -11.82
CA GLN A 409 12.87 5.94 -10.38
C GLN A 409 11.94 7.04 -9.81
N CYS A 410 10.79 7.26 -10.46
CA CYS A 410 9.72 8.14 -10.02
C CYS A 410 8.49 7.32 -9.60
N TRP A 411 7.42 7.96 -9.12
CA TRP A 411 6.22 7.25 -8.64
C TRP A 411 5.55 6.38 -9.70
N LYS A 412 5.68 6.77 -10.97
CA LYS A 412 5.32 5.96 -12.12
C LYS A 412 6.51 5.10 -12.57
N ASP A 413 6.84 4.09 -11.78
CA ASP A 413 8.05 3.28 -11.94
C ASP A 413 7.95 2.13 -12.96
N SER A 414 6.82 2.01 -13.70
CA SER A 414 6.75 1.06 -14.82
C SER A 414 7.58 1.56 -16.00
N TRP A 415 8.22 0.63 -16.72
CA TRP A 415 9.13 0.92 -17.83
C TRP A 415 8.50 1.77 -18.95
N ASP A 416 7.17 1.69 -19.12
CA ASP A 416 6.38 2.35 -20.16
C ASP A 416 5.77 3.70 -19.75
N ALA A 417 6.03 4.18 -18.53
CA ALA A 417 5.30 5.30 -17.96
C ALA A 417 5.63 6.69 -18.54
N ILE A 418 6.88 6.90 -19.00
CA ILE A 418 7.38 8.21 -19.43
C ILE A 418 7.54 8.22 -20.94
N VAL A 419 6.48 8.67 -21.62
CA VAL A 419 6.35 8.68 -23.08
C VAL A 419 6.12 10.09 -23.61
N PHE A 420 6.58 10.37 -24.82
CA PHE A 420 6.19 11.55 -25.61
C PHE A 420 4.74 11.41 -26.10
N HIS A 421 4.20 12.51 -26.62
CA HIS A 421 2.82 12.58 -27.11
C HIS A 421 2.51 11.49 -28.16
N ASP A 422 3.50 11.13 -28.98
CA ASP A 422 3.37 10.08 -30.00
C ASP A 422 3.42 8.65 -29.44
N GLY A 423 3.59 8.49 -28.13
CA GLY A 423 3.72 7.21 -27.43
C GLY A 423 5.15 6.64 -27.41
N SER A 424 6.15 7.33 -27.98
CA SER A 424 7.54 6.88 -27.92
C SER A 424 8.15 7.09 -26.53
N LEU A 425 8.99 6.14 -26.08
CA LEU A 425 9.64 6.23 -24.77
C LEU A 425 10.67 7.37 -24.72
N ALA A 426 10.66 8.10 -23.61
CA ALA A 426 11.66 9.14 -23.38
C ALA A 426 13.03 8.53 -23.00
N PRO A 427 14.13 8.95 -23.65
CA PRO A 427 15.45 8.43 -23.33
C PRO A 427 15.96 9.00 -22.00
N ARG A 428 16.59 8.14 -21.20
CA ARG A 428 17.23 8.51 -19.93
C ARG A 428 18.57 9.24 -20.12
N PRO A 429 19.06 9.99 -19.12
CA PRO A 429 18.43 10.29 -17.82
C PRO A 429 17.13 11.11 -17.96
N LEU A 430 16.26 11.04 -16.96
CA LEU A 430 14.97 11.75 -16.95
C LEU A 430 14.89 12.69 -15.74
N ALA A 431 14.45 13.93 -16.00
CA ALA A 431 14.04 14.89 -14.98
C ALA A 431 12.50 15.00 -14.96
N CYS A 432 11.81 14.14 -14.22
CA CYS A 432 10.34 14.18 -14.13
C CYS A 432 9.86 15.43 -13.38
N CYS A 433 8.74 16.00 -13.82
CA CYS A 433 8.28 17.30 -13.34
C CYS A 433 7.89 17.29 -11.84
N GLU A 434 7.24 16.23 -11.37
CA GLU A 434 6.80 16.11 -9.97
C GLU A 434 7.98 16.04 -9.01
N ILE A 435 9.09 15.41 -9.41
CA ILE A 435 10.32 15.36 -8.60
C ILE A 435 10.84 16.79 -8.39
N GLN A 436 10.82 17.62 -9.44
CA GLN A 436 11.27 19.02 -9.33
C GLN A 436 10.35 19.81 -8.38
N GLY A 437 9.04 19.53 -8.46
CA GLY A 437 8.06 20.00 -7.48
C GLY A 437 8.44 19.60 -6.05
N TYR A 438 8.74 18.33 -5.82
CA TYR A 438 9.13 17.84 -4.49
C TYR A 438 10.44 18.46 -4.00
N VAL A 439 11.43 18.65 -4.89
CA VAL A 439 12.69 19.31 -4.54
C VAL A 439 12.45 20.76 -4.13
N TYR A 440 11.59 21.48 -4.86
CA TYR A 440 11.17 22.83 -4.49
C TYR A 440 10.52 22.85 -3.09
N ASP A 441 9.52 22.00 -2.84
CA ASP A 441 8.83 21.97 -1.54
C ASP A 441 9.77 21.55 -0.40
N ALA A 442 10.64 20.56 -0.65
CA ALA A 442 11.67 20.13 0.27
C ALA A 442 12.64 21.27 0.65
N LYS A 443 13.07 22.10 -0.32
CA LYS A 443 13.94 23.27 -0.06
C LYS A 443 13.21 24.33 0.77
N VAL A 444 11.96 24.67 0.43
CA VAL A 444 11.14 25.64 1.19
C VAL A 444 10.93 25.19 2.63
N ARG A 445 10.55 23.93 2.83
CA ARG A 445 10.30 23.34 4.14
C ARG A 445 11.57 23.18 4.97
N SER A 446 12.64 22.71 4.35
CA SER A 446 13.94 22.59 5.03
C SER A 446 14.52 23.96 5.41
N ALA A 447 14.23 25.03 4.65
CA ALA A 447 14.62 26.37 5.05
C ALA A 447 13.94 26.82 6.36
N ARG A 448 12.66 26.48 6.54
CA ARG A 448 11.94 26.70 7.79
C ARG A 448 12.59 25.92 8.93
N LEU A 449 12.83 24.62 8.75
CA LEU A 449 13.49 23.78 9.77
C LEU A 449 14.89 24.31 10.13
N ALA A 450 15.67 24.75 9.14
CA ALA A 450 16.97 25.34 9.34
C ALA A 450 16.92 26.61 10.20
N ARG A 451 15.96 27.49 9.92
CA ARG A 451 15.74 28.74 10.67
C ARG A 451 15.21 28.50 12.08
N GLU A 452 14.21 27.64 12.23
CA GLU A 452 13.42 27.52 13.47
C GLU A 452 13.98 26.49 14.45
N LEU A 453 14.62 25.42 13.96
CA LEU A 453 15.03 24.29 14.79
C LEU A 453 16.54 24.04 14.74
N TRP A 454 17.15 23.95 13.56
CA TRP A 454 18.58 23.64 13.42
C TRP A 454 19.49 24.85 13.69
N ARG A 455 18.92 26.04 13.87
CA ARG A 455 19.63 27.29 14.16
C ARG A 455 20.71 27.63 13.12
N ASP A 456 20.39 27.40 11.85
CA ASP A 456 21.26 27.60 10.71
C ASP A 456 20.61 28.59 9.71
N PRO A 457 20.67 29.91 10.01
CA PRO A 457 20.05 30.92 9.16
C PRO A 457 20.73 31.05 7.79
N GLU A 458 21.99 30.66 7.66
CA GLU A 458 22.72 30.68 6.39
C GLU A 458 22.21 29.60 5.44
N LEU A 459 22.04 28.37 5.95
CA LEU A 459 21.38 27.30 5.19
C LEU A 459 19.95 27.69 4.82
N ALA A 460 19.19 28.26 5.75
CA ALA A 460 17.82 28.71 5.48
C ALA A 460 17.78 29.71 4.31
N ALA A 461 18.60 30.76 4.36
CA ALA A 461 18.66 31.77 3.31
C ALA A 461 19.15 31.20 1.97
N ARG A 462 20.06 30.22 1.99
CA ARG A 462 20.50 29.52 0.78
C ARG A 462 19.35 28.73 0.15
N LEU A 463 18.69 27.88 0.93
CA LEU A 463 17.58 27.06 0.46
C LEU A 463 16.40 27.89 -0.08
N GLU A 464 16.11 29.04 0.53
CA GLU A 464 15.09 29.98 0.01
C GLU A 464 15.47 30.56 -1.35
N ARG A 465 16.72 31.00 -1.53
CA ARG A 465 17.19 31.48 -2.83
C ARG A 465 17.15 30.38 -3.88
N ASP A 466 17.61 29.19 -3.54
CA ASP A 466 17.64 28.05 -4.45
C ASP A 466 16.21 27.62 -4.85
N ALA A 467 15.26 27.66 -3.92
CA ALA A 467 13.85 27.36 -4.20
C ALA A 467 13.21 28.40 -5.13
N VAL A 468 13.48 29.70 -4.92
CA VAL A 468 13.00 30.77 -5.81
C VAL A 468 13.55 30.60 -7.22
N GLU A 469 14.85 30.31 -7.34
CA GLU A 469 15.49 30.13 -8.64
C GLU A 469 15.04 28.84 -9.34
N LEU A 470 14.87 27.74 -8.61
CA LEU A 470 14.29 26.51 -9.14
C LEU A 470 12.86 26.75 -9.65
N LYS A 471 12.01 27.44 -8.87
CA LYS A 471 10.66 27.78 -9.29
C LYS A 471 10.66 28.60 -10.57
N ARG A 472 11.52 29.63 -10.67
CA ARG A 472 11.63 30.47 -11.87
C ARG A 472 12.04 29.65 -13.10
N ARG A 473 13.11 28.86 -13.00
CA ARG A 473 13.62 28.03 -14.11
C ARG A 473 12.62 26.96 -14.52
N PHE A 474 12.03 26.24 -13.56
CA PHE A 474 11.03 25.22 -13.85
C PHE A 474 9.84 25.78 -14.65
N ASN A 475 9.32 26.95 -14.23
CA ASN A 475 8.21 27.60 -14.92
C ASN A 475 8.56 28.09 -16.33
N GLN A 476 9.84 28.20 -16.68
CA GLN A 476 10.34 28.53 -18.01
C GLN A 476 10.62 27.28 -18.84
N ASP A 477 11.30 26.29 -18.26
CA ASP A 477 11.89 25.18 -18.99
C ASP A 477 10.89 24.04 -19.23
N PHE A 478 9.95 23.82 -18.30
CA PHE A 478 8.95 22.76 -18.41
C PHE A 478 7.63 23.23 -19.04
N TRP A 479 7.36 24.54 -19.11
CA TRP A 479 6.08 25.03 -19.62
C TRP A 479 5.97 24.88 -21.14
N LEU A 480 4.89 24.24 -21.60
CA LEU A 480 4.51 24.08 -23.00
C LEU A 480 3.47 25.14 -23.35
N GLU A 481 3.91 26.28 -23.87
CA GLU A 481 3.06 27.45 -24.13
C GLU A 481 1.89 27.13 -25.07
N ASP A 482 2.14 26.32 -26.10
CA ASP A 482 1.18 25.90 -27.13
C ASP A 482 0.13 24.91 -26.60
N ARG A 483 0.48 24.09 -25.61
CA ARG A 483 -0.43 23.10 -25.00
C ARG A 483 -1.06 23.58 -23.69
N GLY A 484 -0.46 24.57 -23.03
CA GLY A 484 -0.94 25.15 -21.78
C GLY A 484 -0.75 24.24 -20.56
N PHE A 485 0.30 23.43 -20.50
CA PHE A 485 0.62 22.63 -19.32
C PHE A 485 2.13 22.39 -19.21
N PHE A 486 2.57 21.73 -18.13
CA PHE A 486 3.98 21.40 -17.90
C PHE A 486 4.34 20.06 -18.51
N ALA A 487 5.45 20.00 -19.24
CA ALA A 487 6.05 18.78 -19.75
C ALA A 487 6.20 17.73 -18.63
N LEU A 488 5.93 16.47 -18.95
CA LEU A 488 6.04 15.35 -18.01
C LEU A 488 7.46 15.19 -17.47
N ALA A 489 8.45 15.40 -18.33
CA ALA A 489 9.86 15.34 -17.98
C ALA A 489 10.72 16.17 -18.95
N LEU A 490 11.99 16.36 -18.61
CA LEU A 490 13.05 16.62 -19.58
C LEU A 490 13.83 15.32 -19.80
N ASP A 491 14.12 14.98 -21.06
CA ASP A 491 14.96 13.82 -21.40
C ASP A 491 16.46 14.14 -21.33
N GLY A 492 17.32 13.15 -21.57
CA GLY A 492 18.78 13.32 -21.50
C GLY A 492 19.38 14.31 -22.51
N ARG A 493 18.58 14.82 -23.46
CA ARG A 493 18.94 15.91 -24.39
C ARG A 493 18.19 17.21 -24.07
N LYS A 494 17.55 17.28 -22.90
CA LYS A 494 16.71 18.37 -22.41
C LYS A 494 15.52 18.67 -23.33
N ARG A 495 15.05 17.67 -24.08
CA ARG A 495 13.79 17.78 -24.82
C ARG A 495 12.65 17.62 -23.83
N ARG A 496 11.62 18.44 -24.00
CA ARG A 496 10.38 18.37 -23.22
C ARG A 496 9.60 17.13 -23.64
N VAL A 497 9.39 16.22 -22.70
CA VAL A 497 8.47 15.09 -22.86
C VAL A 497 7.05 15.65 -22.76
N ASP A 498 6.38 15.72 -23.89
CA ASP A 498 5.25 16.62 -24.11
C ASP A 498 3.87 16.03 -23.80
N SER A 499 3.79 14.78 -23.32
CA SER A 499 2.52 14.14 -22.95
C SER A 499 1.81 14.82 -21.77
N LEU A 500 0.49 14.92 -21.86
CA LEU A 500 -0.37 15.34 -20.77
C LEU A 500 -0.61 14.19 -19.78
N ALA A 501 -0.16 14.38 -18.54
CA ALA A 501 -0.23 13.38 -17.47
C ALA A 501 -0.70 14.00 -16.14
N SER A 502 -1.19 13.16 -15.22
CA SER A 502 -1.64 13.58 -13.89
C SER A 502 -0.58 14.29 -13.03
N ASN A 503 0.71 14.06 -13.34
CA ASN A 503 1.86 14.63 -12.63
C ASN A 503 1.79 16.16 -12.46
N ILE A 504 1.10 16.88 -13.37
CA ILE A 504 0.91 18.34 -13.24
C ILE A 504 0.15 18.75 -11.98
N GLY A 505 -0.71 17.88 -11.43
CA GLY A 505 -1.42 18.16 -10.18
C GLY A 505 -0.51 18.04 -8.94
N HIS A 506 0.55 17.25 -9.00
CA HIS A 506 1.58 17.22 -7.95
C HIS A 506 2.39 18.53 -7.90
N LEU A 507 2.50 19.25 -9.03
CA LEU A 507 3.12 20.58 -9.08
C LEU A 507 2.28 21.63 -8.33
N LEU A 508 0.95 21.49 -8.34
CA LEU A 508 0.07 22.31 -7.51
C LEU A 508 0.24 21.96 -6.03
N TRP A 509 0.41 20.68 -5.68
CA TRP A 509 0.64 20.29 -4.29
C TRP A 509 1.94 20.87 -3.73
N SER A 510 3.04 20.81 -4.50
CA SER A 510 4.32 21.38 -4.08
C SER A 510 4.34 22.91 -4.02
N GLY A 511 3.46 23.59 -4.75
CA GLY A 511 3.45 25.05 -4.85
C GLY A 511 4.48 25.64 -5.82
N ILE A 512 5.10 24.81 -6.67
CA ILE A 512 6.10 25.27 -7.65
C ILE A 512 5.45 26.05 -8.80
N VAL A 513 4.17 25.84 -9.10
CA VAL A 513 3.46 26.51 -10.22
C VAL A 513 3.31 28.01 -9.97
N GLU A 514 3.57 28.84 -10.98
CA GLU A 514 3.20 30.27 -10.96
C GLU A 514 1.69 30.46 -10.98
N ALA A 515 1.17 31.42 -10.20
CA ALA A 515 -0.27 31.64 -10.07
C ALA A 515 -0.98 31.86 -11.43
N SER A 516 -0.31 32.50 -12.39
CA SER A 516 -0.82 32.74 -13.74
C SER A 516 -1.04 31.47 -14.59
N LYS A 517 -0.38 30.36 -14.24
CA LYS A 517 -0.47 29.08 -14.95
C LYS A 517 -1.40 28.08 -14.27
N ALA A 518 -1.77 28.33 -13.01
CA ALA A 518 -2.51 27.38 -12.19
C ALA A 518 -3.88 27.03 -12.79
N GLU A 519 -4.66 28.05 -13.18
CA GLU A 519 -6.01 27.85 -13.76
C GLU A 519 -5.97 26.91 -14.97
N ARG A 520 -4.99 27.06 -15.87
CA ARG A 520 -4.84 26.21 -17.04
C ARG A 520 -4.51 24.75 -16.68
N VAL A 521 -3.69 24.54 -15.66
CA VAL A 521 -3.41 23.20 -15.12
C VAL A 521 -4.68 22.56 -14.57
N VAL A 522 -5.51 23.33 -13.86
CA VAL A 522 -6.80 22.86 -13.32
C VAL A 522 -7.76 22.47 -14.44
N GLU A 523 -7.86 23.27 -15.50
CA GLU A 523 -8.67 22.97 -16.69
C GLU A 523 -8.30 21.62 -17.31
N HIS A 524 -7.00 21.32 -17.42
CA HIS A 524 -6.53 20.03 -17.94
C HIS A 524 -6.86 18.87 -17.01
N LEU A 525 -6.58 19.00 -15.71
CA LEU A 525 -6.83 17.94 -14.71
C LEU A 525 -8.31 17.52 -14.65
N LEU A 526 -9.23 18.48 -14.80
CA LEU A 526 -10.68 18.25 -14.78
C LEU A 526 -11.31 18.20 -16.17
N GLY A 527 -10.49 18.31 -17.21
CA GLY A 527 -10.89 18.22 -18.60
C GLY A 527 -11.25 16.78 -19.00
N PRO A 528 -11.92 16.60 -20.14
CA PRO A 528 -12.42 15.30 -20.58
C PRO A 528 -11.32 14.26 -20.81
N HIS A 529 -10.11 14.71 -21.16
CA HIS A 529 -8.99 13.82 -21.48
C HIS A 529 -8.37 13.14 -20.25
N LEU A 530 -8.32 13.83 -19.10
CA LEU A 530 -7.78 13.27 -17.86
C LEU A 530 -8.88 12.82 -16.89
N PHE A 531 -9.96 13.59 -16.71
CA PHE A 531 -10.96 13.28 -15.69
C PHE A 531 -12.01 12.29 -16.21
N SER A 532 -11.90 11.04 -15.76
CA SER A 532 -12.79 9.94 -16.15
C SER A 532 -14.22 10.02 -15.59
N GLY A 533 -14.50 10.94 -14.67
CA GLY A 533 -15.72 10.91 -13.83
C GLY A 533 -15.57 10.05 -12.56
N TRP A 534 -14.56 9.18 -12.50
CA TRP A 534 -14.12 8.49 -11.27
C TRP A 534 -12.89 9.16 -10.64
N GLY A 535 -12.04 9.80 -11.46
CA GLY A 535 -10.81 10.46 -11.03
C GLY A 535 -9.96 10.86 -12.25
N VAL A 536 -8.87 11.57 -11.98
CA VAL A 536 -7.82 11.93 -12.93
C VAL A 536 -7.05 10.66 -13.30
N ARG A 537 -6.93 10.38 -14.60
CA ARG A 537 -6.14 9.29 -15.16
C ARG A 537 -4.66 9.65 -15.12
N THR A 538 -3.82 8.63 -15.06
CA THR A 538 -2.37 8.79 -15.11
C THR A 538 -1.88 9.43 -16.40
N LEU A 539 -2.52 9.12 -17.53
CA LEU A 539 -2.22 9.69 -18.85
C LEU A 539 -3.53 10.08 -19.54
N ALA A 540 -3.52 11.19 -20.27
CA ALA A 540 -4.67 11.69 -21.02
C ALA A 540 -5.06 10.73 -22.16
N ASP A 541 -6.35 10.65 -22.48
CA ASP A 541 -6.88 9.64 -23.41
C ASP A 541 -6.61 9.88 -24.90
N ASP A 542 -6.04 11.04 -25.23
CA ASP A 542 -5.60 11.46 -26.56
C ASP A 542 -4.08 11.34 -26.77
N GLU A 543 -3.34 10.84 -25.77
CA GLU A 543 -1.90 10.59 -25.86
C GLU A 543 -1.60 9.21 -26.47
N GLY A 544 -0.56 9.11 -27.29
CA GLY A 544 -0.24 7.88 -28.04
C GLY A 544 0.07 6.66 -27.17
N GLY A 545 0.51 6.86 -25.92
CA GLY A 545 0.76 5.80 -24.95
C GLY A 545 -0.47 5.39 -24.12
N TYR A 546 -1.63 6.02 -24.30
CA TYR A 546 -2.78 5.81 -23.45
C TYR A 546 -3.35 4.39 -23.55
N ASN A 547 -3.56 3.78 -22.38
CA ASN A 547 -4.25 2.52 -22.22
C ASN A 547 -5.10 2.55 -20.92
N PRO A 548 -6.44 2.45 -20.98
CA PRO A 548 -7.31 2.50 -19.78
C PRO A 548 -6.99 1.40 -18.77
N ILE A 549 -6.36 0.31 -19.20
CA ILE A 549 -5.93 -0.82 -18.37
C ILE A 549 -4.40 -0.93 -18.30
N GLY A 550 -3.67 0.15 -18.60
CA GLY A 550 -2.22 0.24 -18.44
C GLY A 550 -1.83 0.83 -17.08
N TYR A 551 -0.86 0.22 -16.41
CA TYR A 551 -0.57 0.47 -14.98
C TYR A 551 -0.29 1.94 -14.64
N HIS A 552 0.57 2.64 -15.39
CA HIS A 552 0.85 4.08 -15.22
C HIS A 552 0.52 4.93 -16.46
N VAL A 553 -0.19 4.36 -17.43
CA VAL A 553 -0.45 4.97 -18.74
C VAL A 553 -1.94 5.09 -19.05
N GLY A 554 -2.80 5.13 -18.03
CA GLY A 554 -4.23 5.41 -18.23
C GLY A 554 -5.17 4.98 -17.11
N THR A 555 -4.70 4.22 -16.11
CA THR A 555 -5.47 3.91 -14.88
C THR A 555 -5.67 5.15 -14.00
N VAL A 556 -6.61 5.03 -13.05
CA VAL A 556 -6.84 6.00 -11.98
C VAL A 556 -6.28 5.46 -10.67
N TRP A 557 -5.45 6.26 -10.01
CA TRP A 557 -4.81 5.93 -8.73
C TRP A 557 -5.37 6.83 -7.61
N PRO A 558 -5.92 6.26 -6.52
CA PRO A 558 -6.47 7.07 -5.43
C PRO A 558 -5.44 7.98 -4.77
N HIS A 559 -4.18 7.53 -4.61
CA HIS A 559 -3.15 8.33 -3.96
C HIS A 559 -2.79 9.58 -4.78
N ASP A 560 -2.56 9.42 -6.10
CA ASP A 560 -2.31 10.50 -7.05
C ASP A 560 -3.45 11.53 -6.97
N ASN A 561 -4.68 11.06 -7.10
CA ASN A 561 -5.88 11.91 -7.00
C ASN A 561 -6.00 12.66 -5.66
N SER A 562 -5.57 12.04 -4.56
CA SER A 562 -5.56 12.70 -3.24
C SER A 562 -4.53 13.83 -3.13
N LEU A 563 -3.35 13.67 -3.75
CA LEU A 563 -2.33 14.71 -3.82
C LEU A 563 -2.77 15.84 -4.76
N ILE A 564 -3.39 15.50 -5.90
CA ILE A 564 -4.01 16.48 -6.80
C ILE A 564 -5.07 17.30 -6.06
N ALA A 565 -5.98 16.66 -5.33
CA ALA A 565 -7.02 17.36 -4.57
C ALA A 565 -6.42 18.32 -3.53
N LEU A 566 -5.36 17.91 -2.83
CA LEU A 566 -4.66 18.78 -1.88
C LEU A 566 -3.95 19.95 -2.58
N GLY A 567 -3.38 19.72 -3.77
CA GLY A 567 -2.78 20.77 -4.60
C GLY A 567 -3.79 21.79 -5.11
N LEU A 568 -4.94 21.34 -5.60
CA LEU A 568 -6.06 22.21 -5.97
C LEU A 568 -6.49 23.07 -4.79
N ARG A 569 -6.63 22.46 -3.61
CA ARG A 569 -6.99 23.16 -2.38
C ARG A 569 -5.96 24.24 -2.01
N ARG A 570 -4.66 23.95 -2.16
CA ARG A 570 -3.57 24.92 -1.92
C ARG A 570 -3.66 26.16 -2.81
N TYR A 571 -4.13 26.00 -4.05
CA TYR A 571 -4.29 27.10 -5.01
C TYR A 571 -5.69 27.75 -4.98
N GLY A 572 -6.56 27.36 -4.04
CA GLY A 572 -7.89 27.94 -3.85
C GLY A 572 -9.02 27.26 -4.63
N PHE A 573 -8.71 26.24 -5.45
CA PHE A 573 -9.65 25.49 -6.28
C PHE A 573 -10.39 24.41 -5.47
N SER A 574 -11.20 24.88 -4.53
CA SER A 574 -11.82 24.03 -3.51
C SER A 574 -12.99 23.19 -4.04
N VAL A 575 -13.72 23.71 -5.03
CA VAL A 575 -14.83 23.00 -5.68
C VAL A 575 -14.28 21.85 -6.51
N GLU A 576 -13.20 22.11 -7.24
CA GLU A 576 -12.44 21.20 -8.06
C GLU A 576 -11.81 20.06 -7.23
N ALA A 577 -11.18 20.40 -6.10
CA ALA A 577 -10.69 19.43 -5.14
C ALA A 577 -11.81 18.51 -4.64
N GLY A 578 -12.97 19.10 -4.32
CA GLY A 578 -14.18 18.38 -3.93
C GLY A 578 -14.68 17.41 -5.00
N ARG A 579 -14.64 17.81 -6.28
CA ARG A 579 -15.06 16.95 -7.41
C ARG A 579 -14.18 15.71 -7.56
N ILE A 580 -12.86 15.85 -7.40
CA ILE A 580 -11.94 14.70 -7.42
C ILE A 580 -12.19 13.76 -6.22
N ALA A 581 -12.35 14.34 -5.02
CA ALA A 581 -12.64 13.58 -3.80
C ALA A 581 -13.94 12.78 -3.93
N THR A 582 -15.03 13.40 -4.37
CA THR A 582 -16.32 12.74 -4.57
C THR A 582 -16.25 11.67 -5.66
N GLY A 583 -15.51 11.90 -6.75
CA GLY A 583 -15.30 10.91 -7.81
C GLY A 583 -14.67 9.61 -7.29
N ASN A 584 -13.59 9.72 -6.52
CA ASN A 584 -12.89 8.57 -5.95
C ASN A 584 -13.71 7.88 -4.86
N LEU A 585 -14.33 8.65 -3.94
CA LEU A 585 -15.18 8.09 -2.88
C LEU A 585 -16.41 7.35 -3.45
N ALA A 586 -16.95 7.81 -4.57
CA ALA A 586 -18.06 7.13 -5.26
C ALA A 586 -17.66 5.76 -5.84
N ALA A 587 -16.36 5.50 -6.05
CA ALA A 587 -15.86 4.20 -6.48
C ALA A 587 -15.77 3.19 -5.32
N ALA A 588 -15.65 3.66 -4.08
CA ALA A 588 -15.41 2.81 -2.90
C ALA A 588 -16.45 1.68 -2.70
N PRO A 589 -17.77 1.88 -2.85
CA PRO A 589 -18.75 0.81 -2.69
C PRO A 589 -18.56 -0.38 -3.64
N PHE A 590 -17.99 -0.15 -4.83
CA PHE A 590 -17.70 -1.20 -5.81
C PHE A 590 -16.49 -2.05 -5.44
N PHE A 591 -15.65 -1.53 -4.54
CA PHE A 591 -14.46 -2.21 -4.02
C PHE A 591 -14.62 -2.52 -2.52
N HIS A 592 -15.85 -2.79 -2.07
CA HIS A 592 -16.15 -3.13 -0.67
C HIS A 592 -15.63 -2.09 0.34
N TYR A 593 -15.71 -0.81 -0.04
CA TYR A 593 -15.25 0.36 0.73
C TYR A 593 -13.73 0.41 0.96
N ARG A 594 -12.97 -0.41 0.24
CA ARG A 594 -11.51 -0.42 0.21
C ARG A 594 -11.05 -0.04 -1.19
N LEU A 595 -10.65 1.23 -1.39
CA LEU A 595 -10.11 1.65 -2.68
C LEU A 595 -8.85 0.84 -3.01
N PRO A 596 -8.75 0.25 -4.21
CA PRO A 596 -7.59 -0.52 -4.63
C PRO A 596 -6.42 0.42 -4.95
N GLU A 597 -5.22 -0.16 -5.08
CA GLU A 597 -4.02 0.53 -5.57
C GLU A 597 -4.30 1.39 -6.82
N ALA A 598 -4.97 0.78 -7.81
CA ALA A 598 -5.40 1.42 -9.04
C ALA A 598 -6.66 0.72 -9.58
N PHE A 599 -7.42 1.42 -10.40
CA PHE A 599 -8.50 0.85 -11.20
C PHE A 599 -8.48 1.40 -12.62
N ALA A 600 -9.13 0.71 -13.56
CA ALA A 600 -9.05 1.07 -14.97
C ALA A 600 -9.66 2.46 -15.21
N GLY A 601 -8.97 3.28 -16.01
CA GLY A 601 -9.40 4.63 -16.30
C GLY A 601 -10.33 4.70 -17.49
N TYR A 602 -11.39 3.89 -17.53
CA TYR A 602 -12.48 4.07 -18.49
C TYR A 602 -13.36 5.28 -18.09
N PRO A 603 -13.99 5.96 -19.06
CA PRO A 603 -14.95 7.02 -18.73
C PRO A 603 -16.16 6.42 -18.03
N ARG A 604 -16.63 7.10 -16.99
CA ARG A 604 -17.74 6.65 -16.14
C ARG A 604 -19.03 6.40 -16.95
N GLU A 605 -19.23 7.16 -18.01
CA GLU A 605 -20.38 7.05 -18.92
C GLU A 605 -20.38 5.73 -19.69
N LEU A 606 -19.21 5.15 -19.96
CA LEU A 606 -19.06 3.90 -20.69
C LEU A 606 -19.34 2.68 -19.80
N THR A 607 -18.76 2.63 -18.60
CA THR A 607 -18.79 1.43 -17.76
C THR A 607 -19.86 1.46 -16.69
N LYS A 608 -20.35 2.63 -16.26
CA LYS A 608 -21.28 2.87 -15.13
C LYS A 608 -20.79 2.43 -13.75
N PHE A 609 -19.78 1.57 -13.67
CA PHE A 609 -19.05 1.15 -12.47
C PHE A 609 -17.53 1.22 -12.74
N PRO A 610 -16.68 1.45 -11.73
CA PRO A 610 -15.24 1.40 -11.90
C PRO A 610 -14.81 -0.05 -12.21
N VAL A 611 -13.91 -0.22 -13.18
CA VAL A 611 -13.46 -1.55 -13.61
C VAL A 611 -12.17 -1.91 -12.85
N GLU A 612 -12.15 -3.09 -12.24
CA GLU A 612 -11.00 -3.62 -11.52
C GLU A 612 -9.74 -3.70 -12.40
N TYR A 613 -8.61 -3.27 -11.85
CA TYR A 613 -7.30 -3.55 -12.44
C TYR A 613 -6.82 -4.92 -11.91
N PRO A 614 -6.55 -5.93 -12.77
CA PRO A 614 -6.43 -7.33 -12.34
C PRO A 614 -5.36 -7.63 -11.29
N THR A 615 -4.28 -6.85 -11.24
CA THR A 615 -3.14 -7.09 -10.33
C THR A 615 -3.02 -6.03 -9.25
N ALA A 616 -4.02 -5.15 -9.08
CA ALA A 616 -3.99 -4.09 -8.08
C ALA A 616 -3.92 -4.65 -6.67
N CYS A 617 -3.06 -4.08 -5.84
CA CYS A 617 -3.04 -4.40 -4.42
C CYS A 617 -4.30 -3.93 -3.70
N SER A 618 -4.80 -4.74 -2.78
CA SER A 618 -5.99 -4.44 -1.97
C SER A 618 -5.98 -5.27 -0.67
N PRO A 619 -5.60 -4.69 0.49
CA PRO A 619 -5.28 -3.28 0.71
C PRO A 619 -3.91 -2.87 0.18
N GLN A 620 -3.76 -1.57 -0.07
CA GLN A 620 -2.52 -0.91 -0.44
C GLN A 620 -2.44 0.41 0.35
N ALA A 621 -1.28 0.71 0.96
CA ALA A 621 -1.13 1.75 1.95
C ALA A 621 -1.48 3.17 1.47
N TRP A 622 -0.95 3.62 0.33
CA TRP A 622 -1.24 4.99 -0.17
C TRP A 622 -2.68 5.13 -0.73
N ALA A 623 -3.31 4.02 -1.11
CA ALA A 623 -4.70 4.00 -1.55
C ALA A 623 -5.64 4.02 -0.34
N THR A 624 -5.26 3.30 0.71
CA THR A 624 -5.89 3.34 2.03
C THR A 624 -5.76 4.72 2.68
N GLY A 625 -4.64 5.42 2.50
CA GLY A 625 -4.46 6.79 3.01
C GLY A 625 -5.26 7.85 2.22
N ALA A 626 -5.56 7.61 0.94
CA ALA A 626 -6.20 8.60 0.08
C ALA A 626 -7.55 9.15 0.60
N PRO A 627 -8.51 8.34 1.10
CA PRO A 627 -9.72 8.83 1.76
C PRO A 627 -9.48 9.81 2.91
N LEU A 628 -8.44 9.57 3.71
CA LEU A 628 -8.06 10.46 4.82
C LEU A 628 -7.55 11.81 4.31
N LEU A 629 -6.78 11.81 3.23
CA LEU A 629 -6.30 13.04 2.62
C LEU A 629 -7.40 13.81 1.89
N PHE A 630 -8.37 13.12 1.27
CA PHE A 630 -9.57 13.76 0.74
C PHE A 630 -10.36 14.48 1.84
N LEU A 631 -10.54 13.84 3.01
CA LEU A 631 -11.16 14.47 4.19
C LEU A 631 -10.39 15.73 4.63
N ARG A 632 -9.06 15.66 4.71
CA ARG A 632 -8.22 16.84 4.99
C ARG A 632 -8.44 17.95 3.97
N ALA A 633 -8.48 17.61 2.67
CA ALA A 633 -8.67 18.58 1.60
C ALA A 633 -10.05 19.25 1.65
N VAL A 634 -11.14 18.49 1.82
CA VAL A 634 -12.51 19.04 1.84
C VAL A 634 -12.83 19.81 3.11
N LEU A 635 -12.22 19.48 4.24
CA LEU A 635 -12.34 20.24 5.50
C LEU A 635 -11.35 21.42 5.57
N GLY A 636 -10.39 21.48 4.66
CA GLY A 636 -9.36 22.51 4.64
C GLY A 636 -8.52 22.55 5.91
N LEU A 637 -8.08 21.38 6.39
CA LEU A 637 -7.33 21.26 7.64
C LEU A 637 -5.88 21.71 7.45
N GLU A 638 -5.46 22.76 8.17
CA GLU A 638 -4.09 23.28 8.11
C GLU A 638 -3.54 23.65 9.51
N PRO A 639 -2.35 23.17 9.89
CA PRO A 639 -1.71 23.59 11.13
C PRO A 639 -1.12 25.00 10.98
N MET A 640 -1.51 25.90 11.90
CA MET A 640 -0.99 27.27 11.99
C MET A 640 -0.57 27.59 13.43
N GLY A 641 0.74 27.51 13.70
CA GLY A 641 1.26 27.64 15.06
C GLY A 641 0.63 26.59 15.97
N ASN A 642 0.11 26.99 17.13
CA ASN A 642 -0.49 26.06 18.10
C ASN A 642 -2.00 25.86 17.90
N ARG A 643 -2.51 25.99 16.67
CA ARG A 643 -3.93 25.84 16.34
C ARG A 643 -4.12 25.07 15.03
N LEU A 644 -5.24 24.36 14.96
CA LEU A 644 -5.76 23.78 13.72
C LEU A 644 -6.71 24.78 13.05
N PHE A 645 -6.39 25.22 11.84
CA PHE A 645 -7.29 25.99 11.00
C PHE A 645 -8.19 25.04 10.20
N VAL A 646 -9.46 25.41 10.07
CA VAL A 646 -10.50 24.62 9.39
C VAL A 646 -11.25 25.57 8.47
N ASP A 647 -11.19 25.31 7.16
CA ASP A 647 -11.92 26.07 6.14
C ASP A 647 -12.66 25.10 5.21
N PRO A 648 -13.86 24.65 5.60
CA PRO A 648 -14.53 23.57 4.91
C PRO A 648 -15.14 24.02 3.58
N ALA A 649 -14.87 23.25 2.53
CA ALA A 649 -15.51 23.30 1.23
C ALA A 649 -16.07 21.91 0.87
N VAL A 650 -17.10 21.51 1.61
CA VAL A 650 -17.68 20.17 1.51
C VAL A 650 -18.63 20.08 0.31
N PRO A 651 -18.43 19.15 -0.64
CA PRO A 651 -19.36 18.89 -1.74
C PRO A 651 -20.75 18.49 -1.24
N ALA A 652 -21.79 18.80 -2.02
CA ALA A 652 -23.18 18.48 -1.67
C ALA A 652 -23.40 16.99 -1.39
N GLU A 653 -22.72 16.14 -2.16
CA GLU A 653 -22.79 14.67 -2.07
C GLU A 653 -22.26 14.12 -0.75
N LEU A 654 -21.32 14.83 -0.10
CA LEU A 654 -20.76 14.41 1.19
C LEU A 654 -21.59 14.93 2.38
N GLY A 655 -22.49 15.89 2.16
CA GLY A 655 -23.43 16.38 3.16
C GLY A 655 -22.77 17.11 4.33
N GLU A 656 -23.02 16.63 5.55
CA GLU A 656 -22.41 17.15 6.78
C GLU A 656 -21.29 16.22 7.24
N ILE A 657 -20.15 16.82 7.60
CA ILE A 657 -18.97 16.15 8.13
C ILE A 657 -18.60 16.80 9.45
N ARG A 658 -18.46 16.00 10.50
CA ARG A 658 -17.83 16.41 11.76
C ARG A 658 -16.70 15.44 12.06
N LEU A 659 -15.48 15.94 12.11
CA LEU A 659 -14.30 15.16 12.46
C LEU A 659 -13.83 15.62 13.84
N LEU A 660 -13.99 14.76 14.83
CA LEU A 660 -13.74 15.10 16.24
C LEU A 660 -12.39 14.55 16.70
N ASP A 661 -11.82 15.16 17.73
CA ASP A 661 -10.60 14.66 18.40
C ASP A 661 -9.34 14.62 17.52
N ILE A 662 -9.21 15.53 16.54
CA ILE A 662 -8.05 15.62 15.64
C ILE A 662 -6.77 15.90 16.44
N PRO A 663 -5.80 14.97 16.52
CA PRO A 663 -4.57 15.15 17.26
C PRO A 663 -3.64 16.17 16.60
N GLY A 664 -2.84 16.83 17.42
CA GLY A 664 -1.74 17.68 16.97
C GLY A 664 -1.08 18.40 18.13
N ARG A 665 -0.20 19.36 17.84
CA ARG A 665 0.46 20.20 18.86
C ARG A 665 -0.50 21.05 19.70
N TRP A 666 -1.74 21.19 19.26
CA TRP A 666 -2.86 21.79 20.00
C TRP A 666 -3.54 20.81 20.97
N GLY A 667 -3.05 19.57 21.11
CA GLY A 667 -3.70 18.50 21.85
C GLY A 667 -4.74 17.81 20.97
N ARG A 668 -6.01 18.23 21.07
CA ARG A 668 -7.12 17.74 20.24
C ARG A 668 -7.99 18.91 19.78
N SER A 669 -8.53 18.83 18.56
CA SER A 669 -9.45 19.83 18.02
C SER A 669 -10.48 19.19 17.12
N ASP A 670 -11.62 19.84 16.99
CA ASP A 670 -12.72 19.37 16.15
C ASP A 670 -12.81 20.20 14.86
N ALA A 671 -13.19 19.56 13.76
CA ALA A 671 -13.47 20.20 12.49
C ALA A 671 -14.90 19.91 12.03
N PHE A 672 -15.59 20.94 11.56
CA PHE A 672 -16.97 20.86 11.12
C PHE A 672 -17.07 21.43 9.71
N GLY A 673 -17.76 20.70 8.83
CA GLY A 673 -18.04 21.14 7.47
C GLY A 673 -19.43 20.70 7.05
N ARG A 674 -20.14 21.57 6.32
CA ARG A 674 -21.44 21.23 5.73
C ARG A 674 -21.48 21.76 4.31
N ALA A 675 -22.10 21.00 3.42
CA ALA A 675 -22.44 21.47 2.10
C ALA A 675 -23.16 22.83 2.18
N ARG A 676 -22.61 23.84 1.51
CA ARG A 676 -23.32 25.12 1.33
C ARG A 676 -24.37 24.89 0.24
N PRO A 677 -25.64 25.25 0.46
CA PRO A 677 -26.61 25.25 -0.63
C PRO A 677 -26.11 26.18 -1.73
N GLU A 678 -26.19 25.75 -2.99
CA GLU A 678 -25.81 26.61 -4.12
C GLU A 678 -26.56 27.94 -4.02
N PRO A 679 -25.88 29.09 -4.17
CA PRO A 679 -26.54 30.38 -4.25
C PRO A 679 -27.29 30.47 -5.59
N GLY A 680 -28.50 29.91 -5.66
CA GLY A 680 -29.28 29.89 -6.91
C GLY A 680 -30.67 29.26 -6.85
N LEU A 681 -30.96 28.32 -5.95
CA LEU A 681 -32.32 27.78 -5.78
C LEU A 681 -32.94 28.24 -4.47
N ARG A 682 -33.47 29.48 -4.48
CA ARG A 682 -34.60 29.81 -3.62
C ARG A 682 -35.83 29.15 -4.21
N ALA A 683 -36.48 28.29 -3.44
CA ALA A 683 -37.81 27.78 -3.73
C ALA A 683 -38.82 28.93 -3.71
N ALA A 684 -39.34 29.30 -4.88
CA ALA A 684 -40.71 29.72 -5.21
C ALA A 684 -40.72 30.36 -6.60
#